data_AF-A0A533XWT0-F1
#
_entry.id   AF-A0A533XWT0-F1
#
_cell.length_a   1.000
_cell.length_b   1.000
_cell.length_c   1.000
_cell.angle_alpha   90.00
_cell.angle_beta   90.00
_cell.angle_gamma   90.00
#
_symmetry.space_group_name_H-M   'P 1'
#
loop_
_entity.id
_entity.type
_entity.pdbx_description
1 polymer ?
#
loop_
_entity_poly.entity_id
_entity_poly.type
_entity_poly.pdbx_seq_one_letter_code
_entity_poly.pdbx_strand_id
1 'polypeptide(L)'
;MKRLGFLLLPSMVMLGVIGIVFWTAPTNAGLPNSMLNADYSGQPPFISSVVTPNVLIMFDNSASMGFRAVCDNTQNPSPYNLAPIDSGVQNTGGCPTSTLLYPANAPAGAPFIETVTFAGLFDPLSCYSYDATAGNTRFVVTTSKATISTACASTDWDGNFLNWASFRRHDALIAALIGGMCVAARLADASCPPVGSPSLITIKGADYNLDSCCDLESTTPITPGSCTLSLPTTVSCANGRVPTAVQSLVTSGCATCKIVIHLAGMKDWNSGSSWKLAPGGFCVGKSNVAPPNYQSTTCGLTGAPTPPTTGEYLLHVAVATEPLGVIQDLGDKARFGLLEYRNSGDGGKVLVPIGWSVANSPYETTTVTTYNSNKSAMVAAIEKTASATSTPLAETLYTGIRYIAQLPQPYSSTAYYYPCAFSGCGPSFPSGSQTAGSIGPITAPSSASEPTQLDSTSPPDSCPSGLGYLSGACGRDPYFFGTNPAWSSKGNPKQVTCCKTFIMFLTDGQANADNNIPTALQDYAHAAHGPHCAGAWTGPPTDNPTAAQYLATTTCFESSHNSIAPAVLLTKHAVDYQNSDGTTYGTLASPSINHTVDDVAYWGHVNDLRQATVPVVNEAGHDLPGFQSVTVYPMFAFGNIHGRELLMQTAKQGGFN
;
A
#
# COMPACT_ATOMS: atom_id res chain seq x y z
N MET A 1 81.37 -47.37 -66.67
CA MET A 1 81.60 -46.35 -67.74
C MET A 1 80.53 -45.25 -67.63
N LYS A 2 80.50 -44.28 -68.55
CA LYS A 2 79.51 -43.18 -68.70
C LYS A 2 78.03 -43.63 -68.57
N ARG A 3 77.01 -42.82 -68.23
CA ARG A 3 76.87 -41.51 -67.51
C ARG A 3 75.35 -41.16 -67.39
N LEU A 4 74.94 -40.44 -66.31
CA LEU A 4 73.68 -39.67 -66.12
C LEU A 4 72.31 -40.40 -66.23
N GLY A 5 71.24 -39.97 -65.54
CA GLY A 5 71.15 -38.98 -64.45
C GLY A 5 69.75 -38.33 -64.26
N PHE A 6 69.55 -37.64 -63.11
CA PHE A 6 68.43 -36.72 -62.77
C PHE A 6 67.01 -37.34 -62.63
N LEU A 7 66.13 -36.97 -61.70
CA LEU A 7 66.14 -36.28 -60.36
C LEU A 7 64.76 -36.66 -59.68
N LEU A 8 64.29 -36.33 -58.47
CA LEU A 8 64.53 -35.33 -57.42
C LEU A 8 64.15 -35.87 -56.00
N LEU A 9 64.30 -35.04 -54.96
CA LEU A 9 63.84 -35.15 -53.55
C LEU A 9 63.57 -33.70 -53.04
N PRO A 10 63.32 -33.31 -51.76
CA PRO A 10 63.35 -33.99 -50.43
C PRO A 10 62.04 -33.77 -49.58
N SER A 11 61.80 -34.16 -48.31
CA SER A 11 62.29 -35.13 -47.31
C SER A 11 61.48 -34.94 -45.99
N MET A 12 61.11 -36.06 -45.32
CA MET A 12 61.20 -36.34 -43.85
C MET A 12 60.38 -35.48 -42.84
N VAL A 13 60.04 -35.89 -41.60
CA VAL A 13 60.55 -36.84 -40.57
C VAL A 13 59.32 -37.56 -39.90
N MET A 14 59.24 -38.80 -39.40
CA MET A 14 60.13 -39.63 -38.55
C MET A 14 59.42 -40.28 -37.31
N LEU A 15 58.96 -41.55 -37.35
CA LEU A 15 58.57 -42.43 -36.19
C LEU A 15 57.29 -42.07 -35.38
N GLY A 16 56.54 -43.00 -34.73
CA GLY A 16 56.54 -44.48 -34.72
C GLY A 16 55.70 -45.14 -33.57
N VAL A 17 55.63 -46.49 -33.52
CA VAL A 17 55.37 -47.39 -32.35
C VAL A 17 53.92 -47.83 -31.94
N ILE A 18 53.61 -49.13 -32.22
CA ILE A 18 52.79 -50.17 -31.48
C ILE A 18 51.25 -50.08 -31.32
N GLY A 19 50.58 -51.26 -31.44
CA GLY A 19 49.25 -51.58 -30.86
C GLY A 19 48.16 -52.02 -31.86
N ILE A 20 48.20 -53.17 -32.54
CA ILE A 20 48.02 -54.57 -32.07
C ILE A 20 46.63 -54.90 -31.47
N VAL A 21 45.75 -55.43 -32.34
CA VAL A 21 44.86 -56.62 -32.19
C VAL A 21 44.00 -56.76 -30.91
N PHE A 22 42.65 -56.81 -31.06
CA PHE A 22 41.87 -58.05 -30.85
C PHE A 22 40.42 -57.98 -31.37
N TRP A 23 39.72 -59.12 -31.33
CA TRP A 23 38.42 -59.40 -31.97
C TRP A 23 37.23 -59.23 -31.00
N THR A 24 36.03 -59.40 -31.54
CA THR A 24 34.71 -59.16 -30.90
C THR A 24 34.42 -59.93 -29.61
N ALA A 25 33.92 -59.19 -28.60
CA ALA A 25 32.85 -59.50 -27.63
C ALA A 25 32.84 -60.86 -26.87
N PRO A 26 32.59 -60.84 -25.55
CA PRO A 26 31.19 -60.87 -25.13
C PRO A 26 30.78 -59.74 -24.15
N THR A 27 29.48 -59.70 -23.87
CA THR A 27 28.74 -58.86 -22.89
C THR A 27 29.57 -58.24 -21.76
N ASN A 28 29.81 -56.92 -21.85
CA ASN A 28 30.21 -56.09 -20.72
C ASN A 28 29.03 -55.25 -20.23
N ALA A 29 29.06 -54.86 -18.95
CA ALA A 29 28.16 -53.84 -18.41
C ALA A 29 28.35 -52.50 -19.15
N GLY A 30 27.32 -51.65 -19.14
CA GLY A 30 27.43 -50.28 -19.63
C GLY A 30 28.45 -49.50 -18.80
N LEU A 31 29.64 -49.30 -19.35
CA LEU A 31 30.65 -48.43 -18.75
C LEU A 31 30.19 -46.96 -18.84
N PRO A 32 30.54 -46.12 -17.85
CA PRO A 32 30.00 -44.76 -17.75
C PRO A 32 30.61 -43.81 -18.78
N ASN A 33 30.09 -42.57 -18.79
CA ASN A 33 30.63 -41.40 -19.49
C ASN A 33 30.34 -41.29 -21.01
N SER A 34 29.06 -41.39 -21.40
CA SER A 34 28.57 -40.62 -22.55
C SER A 34 28.31 -39.17 -22.13
N MET A 35 29.37 -38.42 -21.78
CA MET A 35 29.22 -36.99 -21.46
C MET A 35 28.84 -36.22 -22.72
N LEU A 36 27.73 -35.50 -22.65
CA LEU A 36 27.23 -34.61 -23.70
C LEU A 36 27.82 -33.21 -23.52
N ASN A 37 27.66 -32.34 -24.52
CA ASN A 37 28.13 -30.96 -24.43
C ASN A 37 27.41 -30.14 -23.32
N ALA A 38 26.31 -30.66 -22.77
CA ALA A 38 25.63 -30.12 -21.60
C ALA A 38 26.42 -30.36 -20.29
N ASP A 39 27.14 -31.48 -20.16
CA ASP A 39 27.97 -31.78 -18.99
C ASP A 39 29.21 -30.86 -18.90
N TYR A 40 29.55 -30.19 -20.02
CA TYR A 40 30.57 -29.15 -20.10
C TYR A 40 30.03 -27.73 -19.93
N SER A 41 28.71 -27.53 -19.80
CA SER A 41 28.10 -26.22 -19.50
C SER A 41 28.14 -25.88 -18.00
N GLY A 42 29.26 -26.18 -17.35
CA GLY A 42 29.52 -25.78 -15.97
C GLY A 42 29.63 -24.26 -15.85
N GLN A 43 28.65 -23.63 -15.22
CA GLN A 43 28.77 -22.26 -14.73
C GLN A 43 30.01 -22.21 -13.79
N PRO A 44 30.94 -21.26 -13.97
CA PRO A 44 32.05 -21.10 -13.04
C PRO A 44 31.52 -20.87 -11.61
N PRO A 45 32.14 -21.45 -10.56
CA PRO A 45 31.68 -21.28 -9.17
C PRO A 45 31.78 -19.83 -8.64
N PHE A 46 32.33 -18.91 -9.45
CA PHE A 46 32.37 -17.47 -9.19
C PHE A 46 31.22 -16.69 -9.84
N ILE A 47 30.43 -17.32 -10.73
CA ILE A 47 29.06 -16.88 -10.97
C ILE A 47 28.24 -17.46 -9.83
N SER A 48 28.18 -16.72 -8.72
CA SER A 48 27.16 -16.97 -7.70
C SER A 48 25.79 -16.96 -8.38
N SER A 49 24.86 -17.77 -7.89
CA SER A 49 23.45 -17.60 -8.23
C SER A 49 23.05 -16.20 -7.77
N VAL A 50 22.94 -15.24 -8.70
CA VAL A 50 22.62 -13.85 -8.39
C VAL A 50 21.16 -13.77 -7.99
N VAL A 51 20.91 -14.08 -6.72
CA VAL A 51 19.64 -13.84 -6.05
C VAL A 51 19.44 -12.34 -6.00
N THR A 52 18.48 -11.85 -6.76
CA THR A 52 18.02 -10.47 -6.63
C THR A 52 17.11 -10.38 -5.41
N PRO A 53 17.24 -9.34 -4.55
CA PRO A 53 16.39 -9.18 -3.37
C PRO A 53 14.89 -9.22 -3.66
N ASN A 54 14.14 -9.58 -2.63
CA ASN A 54 12.69 -9.46 -2.59
C ASN A 54 12.30 -7.98 -2.55
N VAL A 55 11.17 -7.63 -3.13
CA VAL A 55 10.72 -6.23 -3.25
C VAL A 55 9.60 -6.00 -2.24
N LEU A 56 9.83 -5.15 -1.25
CA LEU A 56 8.78 -4.66 -0.35
C LEU A 56 8.41 -3.24 -0.75
N ILE A 57 7.18 -3.03 -1.20
CA ILE A 57 6.63 -1.73 -1.59
C ILE A 57 5.76 -1.23 -0.43
N MET A 58 6.13 -0.09 0.16
CA MET A 58 5.46 0.46 1.34
C MET A 58 4.64 1.69 0.93
N PHE A 59 3.32 1.70 1.15
CA PHE A 59 2.41 2.77 0.74
C PHE A 59 1.80 3.48 1.95
N ASP A 60 1.67 4.81 1.87
CA ASP A 60 0.84 5.59 2.79
C ASP A 60 -0.64 5.17 2.70
N ASN A 61 -1.21 4.80 3.83
CA ASN A 61 -2.60 4.52 4.13
C ASN A 61 -2.98 5.11 5.51
N SER A 62 -2.43 6.29 5.84
CA SER A 62 -2.68 7.02 7.08
C SER A 62 -4.10 7.52 7.20
N ALA A 63 -4.57 7.86 8.40
CA ALA A 63 -5.81 8.64 8.57
C ALA A 63 -5.81 9.96 7.78
N SER A 64 -4.63 10.51 7.47
CA SER A 64 -4.49 11.65 6.56
C SER A 64 -4.89 11.33 5.11
N MET A 65 -5.08 10.05 4.76
CA MET A 65 -5.62 9.63 3.47
C MET A 65 -7.14 9.84 3.35
N GLY A 66 -7.82 10.12 4.46
CA GLY A 66 -9.21 10.58 4.47
C GLY A 66 -9.39 12.03 4.01
N PHE A 67 -8.32 12.85 3.98
CA PHE A 67 -8.37 14.19 3.39
C PHE A 67 -8.61 14.14 1.86
N ARG A 68 -9.17 15.22 1.30
CA ARG A 68 -9.34 15.36 -0.15
C ARG A 68 -8.00 15.32 -0.89
N ALA A 69 -7.95 14.59 -1.99
CA ALA A 69 -6.75 14.40 -2.82
C ALA A 69 -6.24 15.71 -3.47
N VAL A 70 -7.11 16.71 -3.55
CA VAL A 70 -6.81 18.03 -4.12
C VAL A 70 -5.98 18.95 -3.19
N CYS A 71 -5.77 18.54 -1.94
CA CYS A 71 -5.08 19.30 -0.90
C CYS A 71 -3.63 18.82 -0.75
N ASP A 72 -2.64 19.71 -0.84
CA ASP A 72 -1.20 19.37 -0.86
C ASP A 72 -0.55 19.03 0.51
N ASN A 73 -1.36 18.56 1.46
CA ASN A 73 -1.01 18.02 2.78
C ASN A 73 -0.39 18.96 3.82
N THR A 74 0.01 20.19 3.48
CA THR A 74 0.66 21.05 4.48
C THR A 74 -0.33 21.57 5.53
N GLN A 75 0.11 21.62 6.78
CA GLN A 75 -0.71 22.17 7.87
C GLN A 75 -0.73 23.70 7.78
N ASN A 76 -1.83 24.24 7.25
CA ASN A 76 -2.05 25.67 7.09
C ASN A 76 -3.48 25.98 7.59
N PRO A 77 -3.73 26.98 8.44
CA PRO A 77 -5.10 27.30 8.87
C PRO A 77 -6.01 27.60 7.67
N SER A 78 -7.12 26.85 7.55
CA SER A 78 -8.10 27.10 6.50
C SER A 78 -8.73 28.50 6.67
N PRO A 79 -8.80 29.33 5.62
CA PRO A 79 -9.41 30.66 5.71
C PRO A 79 -10.92 30.63 6.01
N TYR A 80 -11.55 29.46 6.02
CA TYR A 80 -12.94 29.26 6.44
C TYR A 80 -13.10 28.61 7.82
N ASN A 81 -12.03 28.17 8.50
CA ASN A 81 -12.13 27.64 9.87
C ASN A 81 -11.92 28.73 10.94
N LEU A 82 -12.56 29.88 10.71
CA LEU A 82 -12.55 31.05 11.60
C LEU A 82 -13.78 31.04 12.52
N ALA A 83 -13.78 30.12 13.48
CA ALA A 83 -14.66 30.14 14.66
C ALA A 83 -13.80 30.21 15.95
N PRO A 84 -14.27 30.88 17.03
CA PRO A 84 -13.45 31.04 18.24
C PRO A 84 -13.15 29.72 18.96
N ILE A 85 -11.96 29.62 19.53
CA ILE A 85 -11.56 28.52 20.41
C ILE A 85 -12.25 28.68 21.78
N ASP A 86 -13.18 27.78 22.10
CA ASP A 86 -13.71 27.58 23.47
C ASP A 86 -14.09 26.10 23.72
N SER A 87 -13.29 25.17 23.20
CA SER A 87 -13.50 23.72 23.36
C SER A 87 -12.24 22.85 23.35
N GLY A 88 -11.05 23.43 23.14
CA GLY A 88 -9.77 22.71 23.11
C GLY A 88 -9.53 21.81 21.88
N VAL A 89 -10.51 21.66 20.98
CA VAL A 89 -10.33 20.92 19.71
C VAL A 89 -9.37 21.69 18.80
N GLN A 90 -8.27 21.05 18.39
CA GLN A 90 -7.28 21.69 17.52
C GLN A 90 -7.83 21.91 16.10
N ASN A 91 -7.40 23.01 15.48
CA ASN A 91 -7.86 23.45 14.16
C ASN A 91 -7.07 22.71 13.04
N THR A 92 -7.23 21.39 12.95
CA THR A 92 -6.49 20.52 12.04
C THR A 92 -7.29 20.25 10.75
N GLY A 93 -7.07 21.04 9.70
CA GLY A 93 -7.83 20.87 8.45
C GLY A 93 -7.66 22.02 7.45
N GLY A 94 -6.41 22.30 7.07
CA GLY A 94 -6.12 23.11 5.90
C GLY A 94 -6.22 22.28 4.63
N CYS A 95 -6.89 22.82 3.60
CA CYS A 95 -6.71 22.33 2.23
C CYS A 95 -5.92 23.38 1.45
N PRO A 96 -4.57 23.32 1.42
CA PRO A 96 -3.77 24.37 0.80
C PRO A 96 -3.75 24.19 -0.72
N THR A 97 -3.45 25.27 -1.43
CA THR A 97 -3.67 25.37 -2.88
C THR A 97 -2.39 25.01 -3.64
N SER A 98 -2.28 23.74 -4.01
CA SER A 98 -1.12 23.19 -4.71
C SER A 98 -0.75 23.99 -5.97
N THR A 99 0.46 24.55 -5.98
CA THR A 99 1.02 25.26 -7.14
C THR A 99 1.39 24.34 -8.32
N LEU A 100 1.31 23.02 -8.14
CA LEU A 100 1.46 22.02 -9.21
C LEU A 100 0.15 21.76 -9.96
N LEU A 101 -1.00 21.89 -9.27
CA LEU A 101 -2.34 21.61 -9.83
C LEU A 101 -3.09 22.89 -10.21
N TYR A 102 -2.87 23.98 -9.47
CA TYR A 102 -3.55 25.25 -9.64
C TYR A 102 -2.64 26.32 -10.27
N PRO A 103 -3.19 27.26 -11.06
CA PRO A 103 -2.45 28.42 -11.56
C PRO A 103 -1.82 29.23 -10.42
N ALA A 104 -0.64 29.81 -10.69
CA ALA A 104 0.02 30.70 -9.73
C ALA A 104 -0.90 31.85 -9.29
N ASN A 105 -0.86 32.19 -8.01
CA ASN A 105 -1.75 33.15 -7.33
C ASN A 105 -3.22 32.70 -7.18
N ALA A 106 -3.54 31.41 -7.36
CA ALA A 106 -4.84 30.87 -6.95
C ALA A 106 -5.03 31.03 -5.41
N PRO A 107 -6.22 31.46 -4.93
CA PRO A 107 -6.48 31.63 -3.50
C PRO A 107 -6.29 30.35 -2.69
N ALA A 108 -5.93 30.47 -1.41
CA ALA A 108 -5.87 29.36 -0.45
C ALA A 108 -7.24 28.65 -0.28
N GLY A 109 -7.22 27.37 0.08
CA GLY A 109 -8.42 26.54 0.27
C GLY A 109 -8.75 25.57 -0.89
N ALA A 110 -7.87 25.46 -1.90
CA ALA A 110 -8.05 24.70 -3.14
C ALA A 110 -9.42 24.97 -3.81
N PRO A 111 -9.71 26.20 -4.27
CA PRO A 111 -10.99 26.58 -4.86
C PRO A 111 -11.25 25.87 -6.19
N PHE A 112 -12.51 25.53 -6.51
CA PHE A 112 -12.85 24.95 -7.81
C PHE A 112 -12.53 25.93 -8.95
N ILE A 113 -11.75 25.47 -9.93
CA ILE A 113 -11.43 26.19 -11.16
C ILE A 113 -11.79 25.28 -12.34
N GLU A 114 -12.76 25.69 -13.17
CA GLU A 114 -13.35 24.84 -14.22
C GLU A 114 -12.40 24.47 -15.37
N THR A 115 -11.24 25.11 -15.47
CA THR A 115 -10.17 24.80 -16.44
C THR A 115 -9.14 23.81 -15.90
N VAL A 116 -9.15 23.53 -14.58
CA VAL A 116 -8.32 22.48 -13.97
C VAL A 116 -9.07 21.15 -14.07
N THR A 117 -8.38 20.11 -14.51
CA THR A 117 -8.91 18.74 -14.53
C THR A 117 -8.54 18.05 -13.23
N PHE A 118 -9.53 17.56 -12.50
CA PHE A 118 -9.37 16.86 -11.23
C PHE A 118 -9.54 15.35 -11.44
N ALA A 119 -8.56 14.58 -10.97
CA ALA A 119 -8.67 13.12 -10.92
C ALA A 119 -9.74 12.71 -9.90
N GLY A 120 -10.41 11.58 -10.15
CA GLY A 120 -11.35 10.98 -9.21
C GLY A 120 -12.16 9.84 -9.80
N LEU A 121 -13.25 9.48 -9.11
CA LEU A 121 -14.12 8.34 -9.45
C LEU A 121 -15.07 8.64 -10.63
N PHE A 122 -15.23 9.92 -10.99
CA PHE A 122 -16.07 10.38 -12.08
C PHE A 122 -15.22 10.69 -13.32
N ASP A 123 -15.78 10.47 -14.51
CA ASP A 123 -15.19 11.01 -15.73
C ASP A 123 -15.30 12.55 -15.70
N PRO A 124 -14.20 13.30 -15.70
CA PRO A 124 -14.23 14.76 -15.65
C PRO A 124 -14.84 15.39 -16.92
N LEU A 125 -15.00 14.62 -18.01
CA LEU A 125 -15.72 15.02 -19.21
C LEU A 125 -17.20 14.58 -19.24
N SER A 126 -17.74 13.96 -18.18
CA SER A 126 -19.16 13.58 -18.13
C SER A 126 -20.01 14.43 -17.19
N CYS A 127 -21.29 14.53 -17.54
CA CYS A 127 -22.37 15.05 -16.71
C CYS A 127 -23.19 13.89 -16.13
N TYR A 128 -23.71 14.06 -14.92
CA TYR A 128 -24.31 13.00 -14.13
C TYR A 128 -25.66 13.41 -13.50
N SER A 129 -26.66 12.54 -13.61
CA SER A 129 -27.86 12.59 -12.76
C SER A 129 -27.65 11.68 -11.55
N TYR A 130 -28.32 11.95 -10.43
CA TYR A 130 -28.29 11.07 -9.26
C TYR A 130 -29.59 10.28 -9.15
N ASP A 131 -29.50 8.97 -9.40
CA ASP A 131 -30.60 8.04 -9.22
C ASP A 131 -30.73 7.67 -7.74
N ALA A 132 -31.68 8.33 -7.07
CA ALA A 132 -32.00 8.08 -5.66
C ALA A 132 -32.93 6.88 -5.44
N THR A 133 -33.26 6.08 -6.47
CA THR A 133 -34.11 4.90 -6.32
C THR A 133 -33.45 3.89 -5.38
N ALA A 134 -34.22 3.32 -4.45
CA ALA A 134 -33.71 2.33 -3.50
C ALA A 134 -33.15 1.10 -4.24
N GLY A 135 -31.89 0.75 -3.96
CA GLY A 135 -31.15 -0.30 -4.67
C GLY A 135 -30.37 0.19 -5.90
N ASN A 136 -30.55 1.45 -6.32
CA ASN A 136 -29.72 2.10 -7.33
C ASN A 136 -28.76 3.11 -6.67
N THR A 137 -29.29 4.10 -5.94
CA THR A 137 -28.57 5.09 -5.10
C THR A 137 -27.16 5.44 -5.60
N ARG A 138 -27.06 6.07 -6.79
CA ARG A 138 -25.81 6.33 -7.51
C ARG A 138 -25.92 7.44 -8.56
N PHE A 139 -24.78 8.00 -8.93
CA PHE A 139 -24.62 8.86 -10.09
C PHE A 139 -24.58 8.04 -11.38
N VAL A 140 -25.30 8.49 -12.41
CA VAL A 140 -25.39 7.87 -13.73
C VAL A 140 -25.09 8.91 -14.81
N VAL A 141 -24.21 8.59 -15.75
CA VAL A 141 -23.84 9.48 -16.87
C VAL A 141 -25.08 9.81 -17.71
N THR A 142 -25.29 11.11 -17.95
CA THR A 142 -26.33 11.62 -18.86
C THR A 142 -25.77 11.98 -20.22
N THR A 143 -24.65 12.72 -20.22
CA THR A 143 -24.11 13.42 -21.40
C THR A 143 -22.61 13.62 -21.26
N SER A 144 -21.86 13.51 -22.35
CA SER A 144 -20.44 13.90 -22.40
C SER A 144 -20.28 15.36 -22.83
N LYS A 145 -19.36 16.07 -22.16
CA LYS A 145 -18.94 17.45 -22.43
C LYS A 145 -17.94 17.50 -23.59
N ALA A 146 -17.97 18.58 -24.37
CA ALA A 146 -16.99 18.83 -25.43
C ALA A 146 -15.62 19.28 -24.88
N THR A 147 -15.60 19.96 -23.74
CA THR A 147 -14.40 20.41 -23.02
C THR A 147 -14.63 20.35 -21.50
N ILE A 148 -13.55 20.35 -20.72
CA ILE A 148 -13.59 20.33 -19.25
C ILE A 148 -14.51 21.40 -18.65
N SER A 149 -14.48 22.62 -19.21
CA SER A 149 -15.24 23.79 -18.78
C SER A 149 -16.62 23.94 -19.45
N THR A 150 -17.03 23.03 -20.34
CA THR A 150 -18.41 23.03 -20.86
C THR A 150 -19.41 22.86 -19.71
N ALA A 151 -20.51 23.61 -19.66
CA ALA A 151 -21.51 23.48 -18.61
C ALA A 151 -22.40 22.24 -18.79
N CYS A 152 -22.74 21.57 -17.69
CA CYS A 152 -23.77 20.52 -17.66
C CYS A 152 -25.19 21.12 -17.65
N ALA A 153 -26.20 20.26 -17.88
CA ALA A 153 -27.61 20.64 -17.80
C ALA A 153 -28.02 21.09 -16.38
N SER A 154 -29.11 21.86 -16.25
CA SER A 154 -29.58 22.39 -14.96
C SER A 154 -30.05 21.32 -13.97
N THR A 155 -30.26 20.09 -14.42
CA THR A 155 -30.59 18.91 -13.61
C THR A 155 -29.36 18.14 -13.13
N ASP A 156 -28.18 18.42 -13.69
CA ASP A 156 -27.05 17.49 -13.68
C ASP A 156 -25.85 18.05 -12.89
N TRP A 157 -25.07 17.12 -12.34
CA TRP A 157 -23.77 17.38 -11.75
C TRP A 157 -22.66 17.26 -12.80
N ASP A 158 -21.57 17.99 -12.60
CA ASP A 158 -20.36 17.88 -13.41
C ASP A 158 -19.37 16.91 -12.76
N GLY A 159 -18.89 15.90 -13.48
CA GLY A 159 -17.94 14.90 -12.95
C GLY A 159 -16.61 15.50 -12.47
N ASN A 160 -16.13 16.58 -13.12
CA ASN A 160 -14.92 17.28 -12.70
C ASN A 160 -15.13 18.06 -11.39
N PHE A 161 -16.35 18.58 -11.19
CA PHE A 161 -16.74 19.21 -9.92
C PHE A 161 -16.83 18.16 -8.80
N LEU A 162 -17.45 17.00 -9.07
CA LEU A 162 -17.56 15.93 -8.08
C LEU A 162 -16.18 15.40 -7.68
N ASN A 163 -15.27 15.15 -8.65
CA ASN A 163 -13.88 14.80 -8.37
C ASN A 163 -13.20 15.81 -7.42
N TRP A 164 -13.26 17.11 -7.71
CA TRP A 164 -12.71 18.17 -6.85
C TRP A 164 -13.35 18.22 -5.45
N ALA A 165 -14.66 18.00 -5.38
CA ALA A 165 -15.42 18.13 -4.14
C ALA A 165 -15.20 16.94 -3.20
N SER A 166 -15.05 15.73 -3.73
CA SER A 166 -15.24 14.50 -2.94
C SER A 166 -14.15 13.44 -3.04
N PHE A 167 -13.19 13.54 -3.97
CA PHE A 167 -12.16 12.51 -4.11
C PHE A 167 -11.13 12.62 -2.98
N ARG A 168 -10.98 11.57 -2.18
CA ARG A 168 -9.98 11.49 -1.09
C ARG A 168 -8.74 10.76 -1.55
N ARG A 169 -7.66 10.90 -0.78
CA ARG A 169 -6.37 10.31 -1.10
C ARG A 169 -6.39 8.78 -1.04
N HIS A 170 -7.17 8.19 -0.13
CA HIS A 170 -7.40 6.75 -0.12
C HIS A 170 -8.22 6.29 -1.35
N ASP A 171 -9.23 7.06 -1.78
CA ASP A 171 -9.92 6.76 -3.05
C ASP A 171 -8.91 6.72 -4.23
N ALA A 172 -7.87 7.56 -4.19
CA ALA A 172 -6.77 7.54 -5.17
C ALA A 172 -5.82 6.34 -5.03
N LEU A 173 -5.48 5.92 -3.80
CA LEU A 173 -4.71 4.70 -3.54
C LEU A 173 -5.41 3.46 -4.12
N ILE A 174 -6.71 3.31 -3.81
CA ILE A 174 -7.51 2.17 -4.26
C ILE A 174 -7.78 2.24 -5.78
N ALA A 175 -8.01 3.43 -6.35
CA ALA A 175 -8.12 3.59 -7.80
C ALA A 175 -6.80 3.20 -8.52
N ALA A 176 -5.64 3.59 -7.99
CA ALA A 176 -4.35 3.25 -8.58
C ALA A 176 -4.02 1.75 -8.47
N LEU A 177 -4.28 1.13 -7.32
CA LEU A 177 -3.98 -0.28 -7.09
C LEU A 177 -4.97 -1.23 -7.77
N ILE A 178 -6.29 -0.96 -7.67
CA ILE A 178 -7.34 -1.90 -8.08
C ILE A 178 -8.49 -1.27 -8.91
N GLY A 179 -8.37 -0.02 -9.36
CA GLY A 179 -9.40 0.66 -10.17
C GLY A 179 -10.60 1.25 -9.40
N GLY A 180 -10.78 0.87 -8.13
CA GLY A 180 -11.84 1.39 -7.26
C GLY A 180 -12.46 0.29 -6.38
N MET A 181 -13.36 0.69 -5.48
CA MET A 181 -14.11 -0.24 -4.64
C MET A 181 -15.45 -0.58 -5.29
N CYS A 182 -15.87 -1.84 -5.30
CA CYS A 182 -17.21 -2.22 -5.76
C CYS A 182 -18.28 -1.87 -4.72
N VAL A 183 -19.49 -1.46 -5.14
CA VAL A 183 -20.65 -1.32 -4.22
C VAL A 183 -21.13 -2.67 -3.67
N ALA A 184 -21.08 -3.72 -4.49
CA ALA A 184 -21.35 -5.10 -4.07
C ALA A 184 -20.04 -5.90 -3.95
N ALA A 185 -20.00 -6.86 -3.02
CA ALA A 185 -18.83 -7.70 -2.81
C ALA A 185 -18.35 -8.38 -4.10
N ARG A 186 -17.03 -8.30 -4.36
CA ARG A 186 -16.38 -8.93 -5.51
C ARG A 186 -16.64 -10.43 -5.59
N LEU A 187 -16.72 -10.94 -6.82
CA LEU A 187 -16.81 -12.37 -7.10
C LEU A 187 -15.48 -13.09 -6.83
N ALA A 188 -15.45 -14.43 -6.94
CA ALA A 188 -14.24 -15.23 -6.66
C ALA A 188 -13.09 -14.98 -7.67
N ASP A 189 -13.37 -14.48 -8.87
CA ASP A 189 -12.36 -13.97 -9.82
C ASP A 189 -11.89 -12.54 -9.50
N ALA A 190 -12.50 -11.91 -8.50
CA ALA A 190 -12.39 -10.52 -8.07
C ALA A 190 -13.03 -9.45 -8.97
N SER A 191 -13.92 -9.81 -9.90
CA SER A 191 -14.71 -8.82 -10.65
C SER A 191 -15.80 -8.15 -9.77
N CYS A 192 -16.14 -6.89 -10.08
CA CYS A 192 -17.28 -6.17 -9.53
C CYS A 192 -18.60 -6.65 -10.18
N PRO A 193 -19.53 -7.31 -9.45
CA PRO A 193 -20.82 -7.66 -10.01
C PRO A 193 -21.71 -6.40 -10.19
N PRO A 194 -22.53 -6.33 -11.27
CA PRO A 194 -23.42 -5.20 -11.52
C PRO A 194 -24.67 -5.24 -10.61
N VAL A 195 -25.14 -4.05 -10.20
CA VAL A 195 -26.23 -3.87 -9.22
C VAL A 195 -27.35 -2.97 -9.74
N GLY A 196 -28.50 -3.01 -9.08
CA GLY A 196 -29.66 -2.15 -9.35
C GLY A 196 -30.44 -2.51 -10.61
N SER A 197 -31.34 -1.61 -11.01
CA SER A 197 -32.15 -1.69 -12.23
C SER A 197 -32.16 -0.32 -12.93
N PRO A 198 -31.53 -0.16 -14.12
CA PRO A 198 -30.80 -1.19 -14.87
C PRO A 198 -29.58 -1.74 -14.09
N SER A 199 -29.24 -2.99 -14.35
CA SER A 199 -28.07 -3.62 -13.74
C SER A 199 -26.79 -3.02 -14.33
N LEU A 200 -26.02 -2.31 -13.51
CA LEU A 200 -24.80 -1.61 -13.90
C LEU A 200 -23.70 -1.84 -12.85
N ILE A 201 -22.46 -2.00 -13.30
CA ILE A 201 -21.30 -1.97 -12.41
C ILE A 201 -21.30 -0.61 -11.72
N THR A 202 -21.18 -0.61 -10.40
CA THR A 202 -21.22 0.62 -9.60
C THR A 202 -20.02 0.62 -8.66
N ILE A 203 -19.13 1.60 -8.87
CA ILE A 203 -17.93 1.82 -8.06
C ILE A 203 -18.28 2.80 -6.94
N LYS A 204 -17.75 2.59 -5.74
CA LYS A 204 -17.88 3.50 -4.60
C LYS A 204 -16.55 4.16 -4.24
N GLY A 205 -16.63 5.32 -3.61
CA GLY A 205 -15.57 5.79 -2.72
C GLY A 205 -15.61 5.05 -1.38
N ALA A 206 -14.50 5.13 -0.64
CA ALA A 206 -14.35 4.64 0.73
C ALA A 206 -15.54 4.99 1.64
N ASP A 207 -16.17 3.98 2.23
CA ASP A 207 -17.33 4.06 3.13
C ASP A 207 -17.04 3.60 4.56
N TYR A 208 -15.76 3.39 4.88
CA TYR A 208 -15.28 3.14 6.24
C TYR A 208 -15.16 4.43 7.06
N ASN A 209 -14.90 4.28 8.36
CA ASN A 209 -14.75 5.37 9.33
C ASN A 209 -13.63 6.35 8.93
N LEU A 210 -13.93 7.65 8.76
CA LEU A 210 -12.87 8.65 8.79
C LEU A 210 -12.42 8.86 10.25
N ASP A 211 -11.14 9.12 10.46
CA ASP A 211 -10.65 9.54 11.77
C ASP A 211 -10.96 11.03 12.01
N SER A 212 -10.92 11.42 13.28
CA SER A 212 -11.06 12.78 13.79
C SER A 212 -10.17 13.84 13.12
N CYS A 213 -9.10 13.45 12.42
CA CYS A 213 -8.28 14.38 11.66
C CYS A 213 -8.96 14.88 10.36
N CYS A 214 -9.91 14.12 9.80
CA CYS A 214 -10.47 14.36 8.46
C CYS A 214 -12.00 14.20 8.36
N ASP A 215 -12.70 13.99 9.48
CA ASP A 215 -14.15 13.83 9.53
C ASP A 215 -14.93 15.11 9.16
N LEU A 216 -14.36 16.29 9.43
CA LEU A 216 -14.92 17.62 9.17
C LEU A 216 -14.56 18.21 7.78
N GLU A 217 -13.93 17.43 6.89
CA GLU A 217 -13.41 17.93 5.60
C GLU A 217 -14.48 18.63 4.76
N SER A 218 -14.15 19.84 4.31
CA SER A 218 -15.10 20.79 3.71
C SER A 218 -14.46 21.56 2.56
N THR A 219 -15.18 21.72 1.45
CA THR A 219 -14.71 22.50 0.29
C THR A 219 -14.66 24.01 0.56
N THR A 220 -13.76 24.74 -0.11
CA THR A 220 -13.89 26.20 -0.24
C THR A 220 -15.28 26.57 -0.80
N PRO A 221 -16.06 27.45 -0.15
CA PRO A 221 -17.45 27.70 -0.53
C PRO A 221 -17.62 28.36 -1.90
N ILE A 222 -18.66 27.93 -2.60
CA ILE A 222 -18.91 28.14 -4.04
C ILE A 222 -20.12 29.04 -4.25
N THR A 223 -20.02 29.98 -5.19
CA THR A 223 -21.11 30.94 -5.45
C THR A 223 -22.22 30.29 -6.29
N PRO A 224 -23.49 30.29 -5.82
CA PRO A 224 -24.64 29.90 -6.64
C PRO A 224 -24.81 30.81 -7.85
N GLY A 225 -25.30 30.26 -8.97
CA GLY A 225 -25.48 31.02 -10.21
C GLY A 225 -24.17 31.26 -10.99
N SER A 226 -24.23 32.19 -11.94
CA SER A 226 -23.18 32.45 -12.92
C SER A 226 -22.20 33.55 -12.49
N CYS A 227 -20.90 33.24 -12.48
CA CYS A 227 -19.82 34.22 -12.40
C CYS A 227 -18.68 33.86 -13.36
N THR A 228 -17.90 34.86 -13.78
CA THR A 228 -16.85 34.73 -14.79
C THR A 228 -15.48 34.50 -14.16
N LEU A 229 -14.69 33.56 -14.71
CA LEU A 229 -13.29 33.43 -14.34
C LEU A 229 -12.47 34.56 -14.95
N SER A 230 -11.95 35.42 -14.08
CA SER A 230 -10.89 36.39 -14.39
C SER A 230 -9.90 36.42 -13.22
N LEU A 231 -8.72 35.84 -13.41
CA LEU A 231 -7.58 36.10 -12.52
C LEU A 231 -7.25 37.60 -12.65
N PRO A 232 -7.28 38.38 -11.56
CA PRO A 232 -6.70 38.02 -10.26
C PRO A 232 -7.71 37.68 -9.14
N THR A 233 -9.02 37.75 -9.36
CA THR A 233 -10.03 37.47 -8.31
C THR A 233 -11.12 36.55 -8.84
N THR A 234 -10.78 35.27 -9.02
CA THR A 234 -11.71 34.23 -9.43
C THR A 234 -12.54 33.73 -8.24
N VAL A 235 -13.86 33.64 -8.43
CA VAL A 235 -14.77 32.89 -7.55
C VAL A 235 -15.21 31.62 -8.25
N SER A 236 -15.28 30.52 -7.51
CA SER A 236 -15.87 29.26 -7.98
C SER A 236 -17.38 29.42 -8.22
N CYS A 237 -17.85 28.90 -9.35
CA CYS A 237 -19.24 28.94 -9.78
C CYS A 237 -19.93 27.57 -9.59
N ALA A 238 -21.21 27.59 -9.24
CA ALA A 238 -22.03 26.36 -9.17
C ALA A 238 -22.86 26.13 -10.44
N ASN A 239 -23.13 27.18 -11.24
CA ASN A 239 -23.96 27.07 -12.44
C ASN A 239 -23.30 26.21 -13.52
N GLY A 240 -24.00 25.16 -13.98
CA GLY A 240 -23.45 24.16 -14.90
C GLY A 240 -22.52 23.14 -14.24
N ARG A 241 -22.37 23.18 -12.90
CA ARG A 241 -21.55 22.25 -12.09
C ARG A 241 -22.37 21.48 -11.05
N VAL A 242 -23.38 22.14 -10.50
CA VAL A 242 -24.30 21.65 -9.47
C VAL A 242 -25.74 21.86 -9.95
N PRO A 243 -26.66 20.88 -9.80
CA PRO A 243 -28.05 21.02 -10.22
C PRO A 243 -28.73 22.25 -9.60
N THR A 244 -29.54 22.97 -10.38
CA THR A 244 -30.21 24.20 -9.95
C THR A 244 -31.09 23.96 -8.72
N ALA A 245 -31.74 22.80 -8.60
CA ALA A 245 -32.50 22.43 -7.41
C ALA A 245 -31.63 22.41 -6.13
N VAL A 246 -30.40 21.88 -6.21
CA VAL A 246 -29.46 21.81 -5.08
C VAL A 246 -28.94 23.21 -4.73
N GLN A 247 -28.67 24.05 -5.73
CA GLN A 247 -28.36 25.47 -5.51
C GLN A 247 -29.53 26.21 -4.82
N SER A 248 -30.78 25.87 -5.17
CA SER A 248 -31.99 26.41 -4.53
C SER A 248 -32.17 25.96 -3.08
N LEU A 249 -31.79 24.74 -2.71
CA LEU A 249 -31.82 24.31 -1.30
C LEU A 249 -30.95 25.22 -0.41
N VAL A 250 -29.73 25.53 -0.84
CA VAL A 250 -28.80 26.42 -0.11
C VAL A 250 -29.31 27.87 -0.05
N THR A 251 -29.82 28.40 -1.17
CA THR A 251 -30.23 29.81 -1.26
C THR A 251 -31.60 30.12 -0.67
N SER A 252 -32.52 29.13 -0.61
CA SER A 252 -33.90 29.31 -0.14
C SER A 252 -34.01 29.90 1.27
N GLY A 253 -33.15 29.46 2.19
CA GLY A 253 -33.05 29.98 3.57
C GLY A 253 -31.96 31.03 3.77
N CYS A 254 -31.23 31.42 2.72
CA CYS A 254 -30.09 32.34 2.79
C CYS A 254 -29.63 32.76 1.38
N ALA A 255 -30.21 33.84 0.82
CA ALA A 255 -29.93 34.24 -0.56
C ALA A 255 -28.46 34.64 -0.84
N THR A 256 -27.68 34.93 0.19
CA THR A 256 -26.23 35.27 0.11
C THR A 256 -25.31 34.10 0.46
N CYS A 257 -25.84 32.92 0.81
CA CYS A 257 -25.02 31.78 1.19
C CYS A 257 -24.35 31.13 -0.01
N LYS A 258 -23.11 30.72 0.20
CA LYS A 258 -22.36 29.88 -0.73
C LYS A 258 -22.60 28.40 -0.42
N ILE A 259 -22.52 27.57 -1.45
CA ILE A 259 -22.60 26.10 -1.35
C ILE A 259 -21.30 25.60 -0.73
N VAL A 260 -21.41 24.67 0.22
CA VAL A 260 -20.27 23.93 0.78
C VAL A 260 -20.56 22.44 0.58
N ILE A 261 -19.56 21.68 0.16
CA ILE A 261 -19.62 20.22 0.20
C ILE A 261 -18.79 19.77 1.41
N HIS A 262 -19.42 19.02 2.30
CA HIS A 262 -18.77 18.35 3.43
C HIS A 262 -18.67 16.86 3.09
N LEU A 263 -17.55 16.21 3.42
CA LEU A 263 -17.40 14.76 3.29
C LEU A 263 -18.08 14.05 4.46
N ALA A 264 -18.78 12.95 4.19
CA ALA A 264 -19.51 12.20 5.22
C ALA A 264 -18.73 10.95 5.65
N GLY A 265 -18.19 10.98 6.87
CA GLY A 265 -17.49 9.85 7.48
C GLY A 265 -17.37 9.89 9.01
N MET A 266 -18.19 10.72 9.68
CA MET A 266 -17.99 11.12 11.07
C MET A 266 -18.36 10.04 12.09
N LYS A 267 -17.37 9.57 12.87
CA LYS A 267 -17.54 8.60 13.95
C LYS A 267 -17.43 9.28 15.31
N ASP A 268 -18.36 9.02 16.22
CA ASP A 268 -18.12 9.27 17.65
C ASP A 268 -17.19 8.19 18.21
N TRP A 269 -15.96 8.56 18.56
CA TRP A 269 -15.01 7.64 19.17
C TRP A 269 -15.41 7.21 20.59
N ASN A 270 -16.09 8.09 21.34
CA ASN A 270 -16.30 7.95 22.78
C ASN A 270 -17.63 7.27 23.15
N SER A 271 -18.69 7.43 22.36
CA SER A 271 -20.00 6.85 22.68
C SER A 271 -20.30 5.51 21.99
N GLY A 272 -19.52 5.11 20.98
CA GLY A 272 -19.81 3.92 20.17
C GLY A 272 -21.11 4.01 19.37
N SER A 273 -21.69 5.21 19.23
CA SER A 273 -22.99 5.43 18.59
C SER A 273 -22.97 5.15 17.09
N SER A 274 -24.06 4.58 16.57
CA SER A 274 -24.28 4.45 15.13
C SER A 274 -24.38 5.81 14.44
N TRP A 275 -23.84 5.87 13.22
CA TRP A 275 -23.83 6.97 12.26
C TRP A 275 -25.14 7.78 12.19
N LYS A 276 -25.02 9.09 11.97
CA LYS A 276 -26.16 10.03 11.81
C LYS A 276 -26.29 10.60 10.40
N LEU A 277 -25.20 10.62 9.65
CA LEU A 277 -25.15 10.74 8.19
C LEU A 277 -24.56 9.42 7.64
N ALA A 278 -24.93 9.02 6.42
CA ALA A 278 -24.37 7.81 5.82
C ALA A 278 -22.87 8.00 5.45
N PRO A 279 -21.96 7.10 5.87
CA PRO A 279 -20.56 7.17 5.48
C PRO A 279 -20.39 6.79 3.99
N GLY A 280 -19.28 7.20 3.38
CA GLY A 280 -19.05 6.97 1.95
C GLY A 280 -19.85 7.89 1.04
N GLY A 281 -20.20 9.08 1.54
CA GLY A 281 -20.97 10.08 0.83
C GLY A 281 -20.39 11.49 0.96
N PHE A 282 -21.12 12.44 0.39
CA PHE A 282 -20.96 13.85 0.68
C PHE A 282 -22.30 14.49 1.01
N CYS A 283 -22.23 15.64 1.65
CA CYS A 283 -23.35 16.36 2.24
C CYS A 283 -23.27 17.83 1.82
N VAL A 284 -24.35 18.37 1.25
CA VAL A 284 -24.42 19.75 0.76
C VAL A 284 -24.84 20.67 1.90
N GLY A 285 -23.92 21.48 2.39
CA GLY A 285 -24.14 22.52 3.39
C GLY A 285 -24.13 23.94 2.82
N LYS A 286 -24.19 24.93 3.73
CA LYS A 286 -24.25 26.36 3.40
C LYS A 286 -23.26 27.16 4.25
N SER A 287 -22.59 28.14 3.64
CA SER A 287 -21.42 28.83 4.21
C SER A 287 -21.68 29.76 5.40
N ASN A 288 -22.86 29.73 6.02
CA ASN A 288 -23.17 30.47 7.26
C ASN A 288 -23.57 29.54 8.42
N VAL A 289 -23.47 28.23 8.22
CA VAL A 289 -23.66 27.20 9.26
C VAL A 289 -22.34 26.46 9.40
N ALA A 290 -22.00 26.09 10.65
CA ALA A 290 -20.82 25.28 10.91
C ALA A 290 -20.93 23.92 10.19
N PRO A 291 -19.82 23.27 9.79
CA PRO A 291 -19.87 21.91 9.28
C PRO A 291 -20.67 21.00 10.23
N PRO A 292 -21.43 20.02 9.70
CA PRO A 292 -22.04 18.99 10.53
C PRO A 292 -20.99 18.35 11.44
N ASN A 293 -21.38 18.02 12.66
CA ASN A 293 -20.54 17.28 13.61
C ASN A 293 -21.02 15.83 13.74
N TYR A 294 -20.28 14.98 14.48
CA TYR A 294 -20.62 13.57 14.68
C TYR A 294 -22.01 13.31 15.32
N GLN A 295 -22.67 14.33 15.88
CA GLN A 295 -24.04 14.25 16.43
C GLN A 295 -25.12 14.68 15.42
N SER A 296 -24.73 15.24 14.28
CA SER A 296 -25.63 15.89 13.32
C SER A 296 -26.36 14.90 12.43
N THR A 297 -27.70 15.01 12.37
CA THR A 297 -28.59 14.17 11.55
C THR A 297 -28.99 14.80 10.21
N THR A 298 -28.39 15.94 9.83
CA THR A 298 -28.66 16.68 8.59
C THR A 298 -27.45 17.51 8.17
N CYS A 299 -27.40 17.94 6.89
CA CYS A 299 -26.35 18.79 6.31
C CYS A 299 -26.36 20.27 6.76
N GLY A 300 -27.03 20.63 7.86
CA GLY A 300 -27.36 22.03 8.17
C GLY A 300 -28.41 22.67 7.24
N LEU A 301 -29.01 21.85 6.36
CA LEU A 301 -30.19 22.17 5.57
C LEU A 301 -31.44 21.61 6.26
N THR A 302 -32.46 22.44 6.46
CA THR A 302 -33.67 22.08 7.20
C THR A 302 -34.81 21.66 6.27
N GLY A 303 -35.35 20.44 6.43
CA GLY A 303 -36.73 20.14 6.02
C GLY A 303 -37.02 18.92 5.15
N ALA A 304 -36.13 17.94 5.01
CA ALA A 304 -36.39 16.73 4.22
C ALA A 304 -35.83 15.44 4.84
N PRO A 305 -36.42 14.24 4.57
CA PRO A 305 -35.98 12.96 5.15
C PRO A 305 -35.27 12.00 4.17
N THR A 306 -35.10 12.32 2.88
CA THR A 306 -34.44 11.45 1.89
C THR A 306 -33.60 12.20 0.84
N PRO A 307 -32.52 11.59 0.30
CA PRO A 307 -31.86 12.05 -0.92
C PRO A 307 -32.81 12.13 -2.13
N PRO A 308 -32.60 13.06 -3.08
CA PRO A 308 -31.63 14.15 -3.06
C PRO A 308 -32.05 15.34 -2.16
N THR A 309 -33.27 15.32 -1.60
CA THR A 309 -33.87 16.47 -0.91
C THR A 309 -33.23 16.82 0.44
N THR A 310 -32.52 15.90 1.08
CA THR A 310 -31.66 16.17 2.27
C THR A 310 -30.39 16.96 1.96
N GLY A 311 -29.92 16.92 0.70
CA GLY A 311 -28.56 17.34 0.35
C GLY A 311 -27.50 16.25 0.53
N GLU A 312 -27.88 15.02 0.87
CA GLU A 312 -26.96 13.88 1.06
C GLU A 312 -26.87 13.02 -0.21
N TYR A 313 -25.66 12.59 -0.55
CA TYR A 313 -25.35 11.79 -1.75
C TYR A 313 -24.30 10.72 -1.42
N LEU A 314 -24.57 9.45 -1.76
CA LEU A 314 -23.54 8.41 -1.68
C LEU A 314 -22.58 8.54 -2.87
N LEU A 315 -21.28 8.32 -2.64
CA LEU A 315 -20.23 8.39 -3.66
C LEU A 315 -20.19 7.12 -4.52
N HIS A 316 -21.34 6.77 -5.09
CA HIS A 316 -21.52 5.63 -5.97
C HIS A 316 -21.61 6.11 -7.42
N VAL A 317 -20.78 5.59 -8.31
CA VAL A 317 -20.70 5.96 -9.74
C VAL A 317 -21.01 4.74 -10.60
N ALA A 318 -22.05 4.82 -11.43
CA ALA A 318 -22.33 3.80 -12.42
C ALA A 318 -21.31 3.86 -13.57
N VAL A 319 -20.70 2.73 -13.89
CA VAL A 319 -19.68 2.59 -14.94
C VAL A 319 -20.09 1.50 -15.94
N ALA A 320 -19.73 1.68 -17.21
CA ALA A 320 -20.02 0.70 -18.27
C ALA A 320 -19.08 -0.53 -18.21
N THR A 321 -17.88 -0.34 -17.69
CA THR A 321 -16.84 -1.36 -17.48
C THR A 321 -16.17 -1.11 -16.14
N GLU A 322 -15.78 -2.16 -15.43
CA GLU A 322 -14.94 -2.02 -14.23
C GLU A 322 -13.60 -1.33 -14.59
N PRO A 323 -13.20 -0.25 -13.88
CA PRO A 323 -11.86 0.30 -14.05
C PRO A 323 -10.82 -0.66 -13.48
N LEU A 324 -9.62 -0.69 -14.07
CA LEU A 324 -8.53 -1.56 -13.65
C LEU A 324 -7.39 -0.74 -13.03
N GLY A 325 -6.73 -1.30 -12.03
CA GLY A 325 -5.51 -0.76 -11.44
C GLY A 325 -4.30 -1.66 -11.68
N VAL A 326 -3.16 -1.25 -11.12
CA VAL A 326 -1.85 -1.91 -11.30
C VAL A 326 -1.89 -3.41 -10.96
N ILE A 327 -2.73 -3.83 -10.00
CA ILE A 327 -2.82 -5.23 -9.58
C ILE A 327 -3.64 -6.08 -10.55
N GLN A 328 -4.67 -5.56 -11.22
CA GLN A 328 -5.28 -6.30 -12.33
C GLN A 328 -4.30 -6.45 -13.52
N ASP A 329 -3.52 -5.42 -13.81
CA ASP A 329 -2.58 -5.40 -14.95
C ASP A 329 -1.31 -6.24 -14.73
N LEU A 330 -0.80 -6.33 -13.49
CA LEU A 330 0.47 -7.01 -13.17
C LEU A 330 0.30 -8.29 -12.34
N GLY A 331 -0.87 -8.55 -11.76
CA GLY A 331 -1.09 -9.68 -10.83
C GLY A 331 -0.92 -11.08 -11.42
N ASP A 332 -0.98 -11.24 -12.75
CA ASP A 332 -0.68 -12.51 -13.42
C ASP A 332 0.82 -12.68 -13.75
N LYS A 333 1.62 -11.62 -13.57
CA LYS A 333 3.04 -11.54 -13.96
C LYS A 333 4.00 -11.65 -12.76
N ALA A 334 3.49 -11.50 -11.53
CA ALA A 334 4.26 -11.55 -10.29
C ALA A 334 3.45 -12.18 -9.16
N ARG A 335 4.13 -12.91 -8.25
CA ARG A 335 3.52 -13.38 -6.99
C ARG A 335 3.55 -12.23 -5.98
N PHE A 336 2.38 -11.70 -5.69
CA PHE A 336 2.21 -10.67 -4.67
C PHE A 336 1.82 -11.28 -3.32
N GLY A 337 2.27 -10.66 -2.24
CA GLY A 337 1.67 -10.76 -0.91
C GLY A 337 1.23 -9.38 -0.42
N LEU A 338 0.28 -9.36 0.51
CA LEU A 338 -0.23 -8.16 1.16
C LEU A 338 -0.02 -8.22 2.67
N LEU A 339 0.57 -7.16 3.21
CA LEU A 339 0.84 -6.93 4.62
C LEU A 339 0.12 -5.64 5.04
N GLU A 340 -0.57 -5.69 6.18
CA GLU A 340 -1.18 -4.53 6.84
C GLU A 340 -0.73 -4.53 8.31
N TYR A 341 -0.61 -3.36 8.91
CA TYR A 341 -0.31 -3.22 10.34
C TYR A 341 -1.50 -3.64 11.22
N ARG A 342 -1.26 -3.81 12.51
CA ARG A 342 -2.33 -4.00 13.49
C ARG A 342 -2.77 -2.65 14.08
N ASN A 343 -4.06 -2.34 13.96
CA ASN A 343 -4.70 -1.24 14.73
C ASN A 343 -4.70 -1.45 16.26
N SER A 344 -4.10 -2.54 16.78
CA SER A 344 -3.86 -2.72 18.22
C SER A 344 -2.83 -3.82 18.52
N GLY A 345 -1.84 -3.46 19.35
CA GLY A 345 -0.70 -4.30 19.69
C GLY A 345 0.26 -4.53 18.52
N ASP A 346 1.37 -5.18 18.81
CA ASP A 346 2.58 -5.12 17.98
C ASP A 346 2.48 -5.89 16.65
N GLY A 347 3.06 -5.29 15.61
CA GLY A 347 3.38 -5.94 14.34
C GLY A 347 2.25 -6.04 13.31
N GLY A 348 2.49 -6.89 12.31
CA GLY A 348 1.68 -6.97 11.10
C GLY A 348 0.71 -8.16 11.03
N LYS A 349 -0.15 -8.11 10.01
CA LYS A 349 -0.98 -9.22 9.52
C LYS A 349 -0.67 -9.46 8.04
N VAL A 350 -0.27 -10.66 7.66
CA VAL A 350 -0.24 -11.06 6.24
C VAL A 350 -1.67 -11.36 5.81
N LEU A 351 -2.27 -10.42 5.09
CA LEU A 351 -3.65 -10.54 4.58
C LEU A 351 -3.71 -11.51 3.39
N VAL A 352 -2.67 -11.52 2.55
CA VAL A 352 -2.50 -12.43 1.41
C VAL A 352 -1.05 -12.91 1.40
N PRO A 353 -0.76 -14.21 1.60
CA PRO A 353 0.60 -14.72 1.47
C PRO A 353 1.07 -14.75 0.01
N ILE A 354 2.39 -14.82 -0.19
CA ILE A 354 3.01 -14.59 -1.51
C ILE A 354 2.57 -15.65 -2.52
N GLY A 355 1.78 -15.24 -3.52
CA GLY A 355 1.24 -16.13 -4.55
C GLY A 355 0.06 -17.01 -4.10
N TRP A 356 -0.57 -16.74 -2.96
CA TRP A 356 -1.77 -17.46 -2.51
C TRP A 356 -3.03 -16.85 -3.12
N SER A 357 -3.98 -17.71 -3.50
CA SER A 357 -5.32 -17.31 -3.96
C SER A 357 -6.32 -17.20 -2.80
N VAL A 358 -5.85 -16.80 -1.62
CA VAL A 358 -6.62 -16.77 -0.37
C VAL A 358 -6.32 -15.46 0.34
N ALA A 359 -7.37 -14.80 0.86
CA ALA A 359 -7.23 -13.56 1.64
C ALA A 359 -8.01 -13.63 2.97
N ASN A 360 -7.44 -13.03 4.02
CA ASN A 360 -8.21 -12.58 5.18
C ASN A 360 -8.67 -11.12 4.96
N SER A 361 -9.68 -10.67 5.68
CA SER A 361 -10.03 -9.25 5.72
C SER A 361 -9.03 -8.44 6.56
N PRO A 362 -8.68 -7.21 6.13
CA PRO A 362 -8.33 -6.12 7.02
C PRO A 362 -9.21 -6.10 8.26
N TYR A 363 -8.56 -5.87 9.40
CA TYR A 363 -9.10 -5.81 10.77
C TYR A 363 -9.83 -7.04 11.32
N GLU A 364 -10.66 -7.72 10.52
CA GLU A 364 -11.30 -8.97 10.92
C GLU A 364 -10.25 -10.06 11.18
N THR A 365 -10.56 -10.93 12.13
CA THR A 365 -9.67 -12.00 12.58
C THR A 365 -10.20 -13.38 12.21
N THR A 366 -11.40 -13.46 11.63
CA THR A 366 -12.25 -14.65 11.56
C THR A 366 -12.57 -15.19 10.16
N THR A 367 -12.60 -14.35 9.12
CA THR A 367 -13.13 -14.74 7.81
C THR A 367 -12.05 -14.78 6.72
N VAL A 368 -11.60 -15.99 6.41
CA VAL A 368 -10.70 -16.28 5.29
C VAL A 368 -11.52 -16.69 4.06
N THR A 369 -11.25 -16.06 2.92
CA THR A 369 -11.94 -16.31 1.65
C THR A 369 -10.97 -16.83 0.59
N THR A 370 -11.37 -17.89 -0.11
CA THR A 370 -10.65 -18.43 -1.27
C THR A 370 -11.17 -17.80 -2.56
N TYR A 371 -10.23 -17.41 -3.42
CA TYR A 371 -10.42 -16.80 -4.72
C TYR A 371 -9.78 -17.65 -5.83
N ASN A 372 -10.06 -17.32 -7.09
CA ASN A 372 -9.61 -18.08 -8.25
C ASN A 372 -8.11 -17.90 -8.56
N SER A 373 -7.46 -16.85 -8.05
CA SER A 373 -6.04 -16.55 -8.29
C SER A 373 -5.44 -15.66 -7.20
N ASN A 374 -4.10 -15.55 -7.17
CA ASN A 374 -3.40 -14.60 -6.28
C ASN A 374 -3.79 -13.15 -6.60
N LYS A 375 -3.84 -12.77 -7.88
CA LYS A 375 -4.38 -11.49 -8.34
C LYS A 375 -5.76 -11.20 -7.75
N SER A 376 -6.67 -12.17 -7.80
CA SER A 376 -8.03 -12.04 -7.28
C SER A 376 -8.05 -11.84 -5.75
N ALA A 377 -7.24 -12.62 -5.02
CA ALA A 377 -7.11 -12.47 -3.57
C ALA A 377 -6.52 -11.10 -3.18
N MET A 378 -5.48 -10.63 -3.89
CA MET A 378 -4.88 -9.31 -3.69
C MET A 378 -5.90 -8.18 -3.92
N VAL A 379 -6.64 -8.21 -5.04
CA VAL A 379 -7.66 -7.18 -5.35
C VAL A 379 -8.72 -7.11 -4.26
N ALA A 380 -9.28 -8.26 -3.85
CA ALA A 380 -10.34 -8.33 -2.85
C ALA A 380 -9.87 -8.10 -1.39
N ALA A 381 -8.57 -8.20 -1.13
CA ALA A 381 -7.97 -7.80 0.13
C ALA A 381 -7.75 -6.27 0.19
N ILE A 382 -7.14 -5.70 -0.86
CA ILE A 382 -6.86 -4.25 -0.96
C ILE A 382 -8.16 -3.43 -0.87
N GLU A 383 -9.25 -3.88 -1.53
CA GLU A 383 -10.57 -3.22 -1.48
C GLU A 383 -11.11 -3.00 -0.06
N LYS A 384 -10.71 -3.84 0.89
CA LYS A 384 -11.19 -3.79 2.28
C LYS A 384 -10.26 -3.01 3.20
N THR A 385 -9.09 -2.57 2.73
CA THR A 385 -8.11 -1.85 3.55
C THR A 385 -8.67 -0.47 3.87
N ALA A 386 -8.37 0.04 5.05
CA ALA A 386 -8.87 1.33 5.51
C ALA A 386 -7.76 2.11 6.20
N SER A 387 -7.94 3.42 6.29
CA SER A 387 -6.97 4.30 6.95
C SER A 387 -7.12 4.29 8.47
N ALA A 388 -6.01 4.32 9.22
CA ALA A 388 -6.01 4.47 10.68
C ALA A 388 -4.86 5.35 11.20
N THR A 389 -4.82 5.53 12.52
CA THR A 389 -3.99 6.50 13.27
C THR A 389 -2.92 5.90 14.18
N SER A 390 -2.91 4.57 14.39
CA SER A 390 -1.98 3.92 15.31
C SER A 390 -1.32 2.72 14.63
N THR A 391 -0.02 2.83 14.40
CA THR A 391 0.75 1.94 13.52
C THR A 391 2.09 1.59 14.15
N PRO A 392 2.33 0.30 14.48
CA PRO A 392 3.64 -0.22 14.84
C PRO A 392 4.41 -0.53 13.55
N LEU A 393 5.07 0.49 12.99
CA LEU A 393 5.57 0.50 11.62
C LEU A 393 6.76 -0.45 11.45
N ALA A 394 7.78 -0.30 12.29
CA ALA A 394 8.96 -1.14 12.31
C ALA A 394 8.62 -2.59 12.67
N GLU A 395 7.75 -2.83 13.66
CA GLU A 395 7.31 -4.19 14.00
C GLU A 395 6.55 -4.84 12.84
N THR A 396 5.77 -4.06 12.08
CA THR A 396 5.08 -4.57 10.89
C THR A 396 6.08 -4.89 9.78
N LEU A 397 7.05 -4.02 9.51
CA LEU A 397 8.14 -4.29 8.56
C LEU A 397 8.93 -5.55 8.97
N TYR A 398 9.28 -5.67 10.25
CA TYR A 398 9.96 -6.81 10.84
C TYR A 398 9.12 -8.10 10.72
N THR A 399 7.80 -8.01 10.92
CA THR A 399 6.85 -9.12 10.66
C THR A 399 6.94 -9.59 9.21
N GLY A 400 6.96 -8.66 8.24
CA GLY A 400 7.09 -8.97 6.81
C GLY A 400 8.43 -9.61 6.43
N ILE A 401 9.55 -9.08 6.96
CA ILE A 401 10.89 -9.62 6.72
C ILE A 401 11.02 -11.04 7.33
N ARG A 402 10.47 -11.26 8.53
CA ARG A 402 10.46 -12.59 9.17
C ARG A 402 9.62 -13.62 8.41
N TYR A 403 8.54 -13.22 7.75
CA TYR A 403 7.79 -14.10 6.86
C TYR A 403 8.64 -14.57 5.66
N ILE A 404 9.49 -13.71 5.08
CA ILE A 404 10.46 -14.10 4.04
C ILE A 404 11.56 -15.03 4.62
N ALA A 405 12.08 -14.70 5.80
CA ALA A 405 13.03 -15.53 6.54
C ALA A 405 12.45 -16.89 6.99
N GLN A 406 11.12 -17.03 6.96
CA GLN A 406 10.35 -18.15 7.53
C GLN A 406 10.57 -18.36 9.03
N LEU A 407 10.94 -17.29 9.75
CA LEU A 407 11.01 -17.24 11.21
C LEU A 407 9.59 -17.18 11.82
N PRO A 408 9.39 -17.60 13.08
CA PRO A 408 8.11 -17.47 13.77
C PRO A 408 7.65 -16.02 13.94
N GLN A 409 6.33 -15.79 14.07
CA GLN A 409 5.82 -14.48 14.46
C GLN A 409 6.40 -14.07 15.84
N PRO A 410 7.03 -12.88 15.96
CA PRO A 410 7.69 -12.48 17.21
C PRO A 410 6.70 -11.87 18.22
N TYR A 411 5.51 -11.47 17.77
CA TYR A 411 4.50 -10.80 18.58
C TYR A 411 3.39 -11.74 19.02
N SER A 412 2.93 -11.58 20.27
CA SER A 412 1.86 -12.42 20.80
C SER A 412 0.52 -12.05 20.17
N SER A 413 -0.27 -13.08 19.89
CA SER A 413 -1.62 -12.96 19.34
C SER A 413 -2.47 -14.18 19.72
N THR A 414 -3.78 -14.00 19.80
CA THR A 414 -4.77 -15.07 20.07
C THR A 414 -5.13 -15.88 18.82
N ALA A 415 -4.60 -15.49 17.65
CA ALA A 415 -4.76 -16.13 16.36
C ALA A 415 -3.53 -15.76 15.50
N TYR A 416 -3.05 -16.68 14.65
CA TYR A 416 -1.83 -16.47 13.87
C TYR A 416 -2.15 -15.71 12.57
N TYR A 417 -1.27 -14.77 12.18
CA TYR A 417 -1.46 -13.94 10.99
C TYR A 417 -0.32 -14.02 9.95
N TYR A 418 0.58 -15.00 10.09
CA TYR A 418 1.17 -15.67 8.94
C TYR A 418 1.58 -17.11 9.31
N PRO A 419 1.50 -18.06 8.37
CA PRO A 419 1.94 -19.43 8.59
C PRO A 419 3.41 -19.63 8.13
N CYS A 420 4.17 -20.49 8.81
CA CYS A 420 5.50 -20.93 8.35
C CYS A 420 5.46 -22.36 7.80
N ALA A 421 6.43 -22.71 6.95
CA ALA A 421 6.48 -24.00 6.27
C ALA A 421 7.28 -25.10 7.00
N PHE A 422 8.10 -24.77 8.01
CA PHE A 422 9.14 -25.65 8.56
C PHE A 422 8.96 -25.97 10.05
N SER A 423 9.65 -27.01 10.53
CA SER A 423 9.68 -27.35 11.96
C SER A 423 10.54 -26.37 12.77
N GLY A 424 9.96 -25.77 13.81
CA GLY A 424 10.68 -24.91 14.77
C GLY A 424 10.04 -23.54 15.03
N CYS A 425 9.07 -23.12 14.21
CA CYS A 425 8.44 -21.80 14.29
C CYS A 425 7.52 -21.62 15.51
N GLY A 426 8.11 -21.38 16.68
CA GLY A 426 7.40 -21.07 17.91
C GLY A 426 6.62 -22.26 18.49
N PRO A 427 5.80 -22.05 19.52
CA PRO A 427 4.98 -23.11 20.09
C PRO A 427 3.91 -23.56 19.09
N SER A 428 3.84 -24.87 18.86
CA SER A 428 2.66 -25.52 18.28
C SER A 428 1.49 -25.35 19.25
N PHE A 429 0.59 -24.41 18.95
CA PHE A 429 -0.53 -24.08 19.83
C PHE A 429 -1.90 -24.36 19.16
N PRO A 430 -2.78 -25.16 19.79
CA PRO A 430 -2.55 -25.93 21.01
C PRO A 430 -1.58 -27.10 20.79
N SER A 431 -1.04 -27.63 21.90
CA SER A 431 0.12 -28.53 22.02
C SER A 431 -0.07 -29.97 21.53
N GLY A 432 -0.84 -30.16 20.46
CA GLY A 432 -1.03 -31.42 19.75
C GLY A 432 -1.15 -31.29 18.22
N SER A 433 -1.10 -30.08 17.66
CA SER A 433 -1.12 -29.88 16.20
C SER A 433 0.28 -29.70 15.63
N GLN A 434 0.51 -30.20 14.41
CA GLN A 434 1.72 -29.92 13.63
C GLN A 434 1.65 -28.60 12.83
N THR A 435 0.53 -27.86 12.92
CA THR A 435 0.32 -26.60 12.18
C THR A 435 1.09 -25.43 12.80
N ALA A 436 2.27 -25.12 12.25
CA ALA A 436 3.06 -23.94 12.62
C ALA A 436 2.42 -22.66 12.09
N GLY A 437 1.49 -22.09 12.87
CA GLY A 437 0.69 -20.93 12.48
C GLY A 437 -0.38 -21.22 11.44
N SER A 438 -1.13 -20.16 11.10
CA SER A 438 -2.38 -20.16 10.33
C SER A 438 -2.57 -18.80 9.64
N ILE A 439 -3.69 -18.63 8.95
CA ILE A 439 -4.27 -17.34 8.55
C ILE A 439 -5.67 -17.31 9.18
N GLY A 440 -5.95 -16.34 10.04
CA GLY A 440 -7.20 -16.31 10.80
C GLY A 440 -7.11 -17.14 12.10
N PRO A 441 -8.24 -17.54 12.71
CA PRO A 441 -8.24 -18.05 14.07
C PRO A 441 -8.39 -19.56 14.11
N ILE A 442 -7.53 -20.21 14.87
CA ILE A 442 -7.57 -21.66 15.11
C ILE A 442 -8.68 -21.96 16.15
N THR A 443 -9.94 -21.83 15.74
CA THR A 443 -11.12 -22.07 16.60
C THR A 443 -11.38 -23.55 16.86
N ALA A 444 -10.89 -24.45 16.00
CA ALA A 444 -11.00 -25.89 16.16
C ALA A 444 -9.86 -26.65 15.43
N PRO A 445 -8.83 -27.17 16.16
CA PRO A 445 -7.69 -27.88 15.56
C PRO A 445 -8.05 -29.17 14.81
N SER A 446 -9.25 -29.70 15.00
CA SER A 446 -9.74 -30.95 14.39
C SER A 446 -10.67 -30.75 13.19
N SER A 447 -11.02 -29.50 12.84
CA SER A 447 -11.89 -29.18 11.69
C SER A 447 -11.44 -27.98 10.87
N ALA A 448 -10.47 -27.19 11.34
CA ALA A 448 -9.80 -26.18 10.53
C ALA A 448 -8.86 -26.86 9.51
N SER A 449 -9.37 -27.12 8.30
CA SER A 449 -8.53 -27.37 7.15
C SER A 449 -7.81 -26.07 6.77
N GLU A 450 -6.58 -25.92 7.29
CA GLU A 450 -5.61 -24.91 6.83
C GLU A 450 -5.68 -24.76 5.30
N PRO A 451 -5.87 -23.53 4.76
CA PRO A 451 -5.88 -23.34 3.32
C PRO A 451 -4.53 -23.74 2.74
N THR A 452 -4.47 -24.86 2.02
CA THR A 452 -3.22 -25.34 1.41
C THR A 452 -3.10 -24.80 -0.02
N GLN A 453 -1.95 -24.21 -0.35
CA GLN A 453 -1.63 -23.83 -1.72
C GLN A 453 -1.37 -25.05 -2.64
N LEU A 454 -1.36 -26.26 -2.08
CA LEU A 454 -1.09 -27.52 -2.78
C LEU A 454 -2.35 -27.99 -3.52
N ASP A 455 -2.24 -28.31 -4.80
CA ASP A 455 -3.32 -28.98 -5.52
C ASP A 455 -3.51 -30.40 -4.96
N SER A 456 -4.69 -30.67 -4.42
CA SER A 456 -5.06 -31.97 -3.85
C SER A 456 -5.64 -32.95 -4.89
N THR A 457 -5.89 -32.49 -6.11
CA THR A 457 -6.43 -33.34 -7.18
C THR A 457 -5.31 -34.17 -7.82
N SER A 458 -5.60 -35.34 -8.38
CA SER A 458 -4.56 -36.31 -8.79
C SER A 458 -3.73 -35.87 -10.03
N PRO A 459 -2.40 -36.06 -10.06
CA PRO A 459 -1.54 -36.39 -8.92
C PRO A 459 -1.39 -35.17 -7.99
N PRO A 460 -1.53 -35.31 -6.66
CA PRO A 460 -1.48 -34.16 -5.76
C PRO A 460 -0.06 -33.59 -5.64
N ASP A 461 0.05 -32.29 -5.38
CA ASP A 461 1.29 -31.67 -4.95
C ASP A 461 1.67 -32.18 -3.54
N SER A 462 2.96 -32.44 -3.34
CA SER A 462 3.50 -32.92 -2.06
C SER A 462 4.82 -32.22 -1.75
N CYS A 463 5.10 -32.02 -0.46
CA CYS A 463 6.29 -31.29 -0.05
C CYS A 463 7.58 -32.11 -0.32
N PRO A 464 8.61 -31.52 -0.94
CA PRO A 464 9.86 -32.22 -1.23
C PRO A 464 10.50 -32.80 0.03
N SER A 465 10.86 -34.08 -0.04
CA SER A 465 11.52 -34.80 1.05
C SER A 465 12.93 -34.26 1.29
N GLY A 466 13.34 -34.22 2.56
CA GLY A 466 14.69 -33.78 2.96
C GLY A 466 14.87 -32.27 3.17
N LEU A 467 13.91 -31.42 2.79
CA LEU A 467 13.98 -29.97 2.97
C LEU A 467 13.41 -29.46 4.32
N GLY A 468 13.05 -30.34 5.25
CA GLY A 468 12.57 -29.96 6.59
C GLY A 468 11.15 -29.35 6.66
N TYR A 469 10.41 -29.33 5.54
CA TYR A 469 9.02 -28.91 5.51
C TYR A 469 8.13 -29.76 6.43
N LEU A 470 7.20 -29.10 7.14
CA LEU A 470 6.08 -29.77 7.81
C LEU A 470 5.13 -30.37 6.76
N SER A 471 4.41 -31.44 7.13
CA SER A 471 3.52 -32.15 6.21
C SER A 471 2.42 -31.23 5.66
N GLY A 472 2.37 -31.07 4.34
CA GLY A 472 1.43 -30.16 3.64
C GLY A 472 1.76 -28.66 3.74
N ALA A 473 2.81 -28.27 4.46
CA ALA A 473 3.09 -26.87 4.82
C ALA A 473 3.96 -26.11 3.82
N CYS A 474 4.64 -26.80 2.89
CA CYS A 474 5.56 -26.19 1.92
C CYS A 474 4.97 -25.02 1.13
N GLY A 475 3.67 -25.03 0.80
CA GLY A 475 2.96 -23.91 0.16
C GLY A 475 3.08 -22.56 0.88
N ARG A 476 3.45 -22.56 2.18
CA ARG A 476 3.58 -21.36 3.02
C ARG A 476 4.92 -20.62 2.82
N ASP A 477 5.93 -21.30 2.26
CA ASP A 477 7.25 -20.73 1.98
C ASP A 477 7.17 -19.86 0.70
N PRO A 478 7.53 -18.56 0.74
CA PRO A 478 7.51 -17.69 -0.43
C PRO A 478 8.31 -18.22 -1.64
N TYR A 479 9.35 -19.02 -1.36
CA TYR A 479 10.25 -19.62 -2.34
C TYR A 479 9.80 -20.99 -2.86
N PHE A 480 8.69 -21.53 -2.35
CA PHE A 480 8.08 -22.75 -2.83
C PHE A 480 7.02 -22.46 -3.89
N PHE A 481 6.98 -23.29 -4.93
CA PHE A 481 6.03 -23.23 -6.04
C PHE A 481 5.33 -24.58 -6.18
N GLY A 482 4.00 -24.54 -6.26
CA GLY A 482 3.13 -25.70 -6.53
C GLY A 482 2.91 -25.90 -8.04
N THR A 483 1.64 -25.92 -8.44
CA THR A 483 1.16 -26.07 -9.84
C THR A 483 1.39 -24.88 -10.78
N ASN A 484 1.91 -23.76 -10.29
CA ASN A 484 2.01 -22.48 -11.03
C ASN A 484 3.32 -21.76 -10.65
N PRO A 485 4.12 -21.24 -11.61
CA PRO A 485 3.94 -21.26 -13.07
C PRO A 485 4.51 -22.54 -13.69
N ALA A 486 4.20 -22.80 -14.97
CA ALA A 486 4.33 -24.10 -15.64
C ALA A 486 5.68 -24.87 -15.60
N TRP A 487 6.79 -24.26 -15.15
CA TRP A 487 8.05 -24.99 -14.85
C TRP A 487 8.03 -25.73 -13.50
N SER A 488 7.10 -25.30 -12.62
CA SER A 488 6.62 -25.98 -11.43
C SER A 488 5.23 -26.50 -11.77
N SER A 489 5.12 -27.81 -11.92
CA SER A 489 3.91 -28.45 -12.40
C SER A 489 3.36 -29.37 -11.34
N LYS A 490 2.05 -29.58 -11.37
CA LYS A 490 1.34 -30.58 -10.58
C LYS A 490 2.08 -31.91 -10.43
N GLY A 491 2.36 -32.32 -9.19
CA GLY A 491 3.12 -33.54 -8.86
C GLY A 491 4.65 -33.43 -9.06
N ASN A 492 5.16 -32.24 -9.41
CA ASN A 492 6.57 -31.87 -9.48
C ASN A 492 6.79 -30.43 -8.94
N PRO A 493 6.33 -30.12 -7.70
CA PRO A 493 6.49 -28.80 -7.08
C PRO A 493 7.94 -28.60 -6.59
N LYS A 494 8.38 -27.34 -6.46
CA LYS A 494 9.80 -27.01 -6.23
C LYS A 494 9.99 -25.82 -5.28
N GLN A 495 11.01 -25.92 -4.43
CA GLN A 495 11.63 -24.75 -3.81
C GLN A 495 12.71 -24.19 -4.76
N VAL A 496 12.85 -22.87 -4.85
CA VAL A 496 13.82 -22.20 -5.73
C VAL A 496 14.51 -21.03 -5.03
N THR A 497 15.81 -20.84 -5.30
CA THR A 497 16.66 -19.87 -4.59
C THR A 497 16.63 -18.45 -5.17
N CYS A 498 16.11 -18.26 -6.39
CA CYS A 498 16.34 -17.05 -7.20
C CYS A 498 15.06 -16.36 -7.70
N CYS A 499 13.96 -16.44 -6.94
CA CYS A 499 12.70 -15.78 -7.29
C CYS A 499 12.48 -14.47 -6.53
N LYS A 500 12.18 -13.40 -7.27
CA LYS A 500 11.65 -12.16 -6.70
C LYS A 500 10.23 -12.39 -6.18
N THR A 501 10.00 -12.07 -4.92
CA THR A 501 8.65 -11.89 -4.37
C THR A 501 8.36 -10.40 -4.21
N PHE A 502 7.06 -10.04 -4.26
CA PHE A 502 6.61 -8.67 -4.11
C PHE A 502 5.65 -8.58 -2.91
N ILE A 503 6.04 -7.92 -1.84
CA ILE A 503 5.16 -7.61 -0.71
C ILE A 503 4.68 -6.17 -0.89
N MET A 504 3.37 -5.95 -0.87
CA MET A 504 2.83 -4.62 -0.61
C MET A 504 2.53 -4.50 0.88
N PHE A 505 3.02 -3.42 1.49
CA PHE A 505 2.77 -3.06 2.87
C PHE A 505 2.02 -1.72 2.88
N LEU A 506 0.77 -1.71 3.34
CA LEU A 506 0.01 -0.48 3.56
C LEU A 506 0.18 -0.05 5.02
N THR A 507 0.55 1.21 5.26
CA THR A 507 0.91 1.79 6.58
C THR A 507 0.63 3.28 6.59
N ASP A 508 0.40 3.91 7.74
CA ASP A 508 0.35 5.38 7.82
C ASP A 508 1.67 6.12 7.50
N GLY A 509 2.76 5.40 7.27
CA GLY A 509 4.07 5.98 6.99
C GLY A 509 4.68 6.76 8.16
N GLN A 510 4.15 6.62 9.38
CA GLN A 510 4.58 7.35 10.56
C GLN A 510 4.65 6.41 11.77
N ALA A 511 5.86 5.93 12.09
CA ALA A 511 6.13 5.15 13.30
C ALA A 511 5.62 5.91 14.55
N ASN A 512 4.59 5.34 15.20
CA ASN A 512 3.88 5.97 16.31
C ASN A 512 3.34 4.99 17.36
N ALA A 513 3.44 3.68 17.12
CA ALA A 513 3.16 2.64 18.12
C ALA A 513 4.32 1.65 18.27
N ASP A 514 5.50 2.04 17.79
CA ASP A 514 6.73 1.25 17.75
C ASP A 514 7.37 1.20 19.15
N ASN A 515 7.47 -0.01 19.71
CA ASN A 515 7.77 -0.27 21.13
C ASN A 515 8.54 -1.59 21.40
N ASN A 516 8.47 -2.57 20.49
CA ASN A 516 8.83 -3.97 20.74
C ASN A 516 9.73 -4.59 19.65
N ILE A 517 10.58 -3.77 19.02
CA ILE A 517 11.72 -4.26 18.22
C ILE A 517 12.82 -4.84 19.13
N PRO A 518 13.46 -5.98 18.76
CA PRO A 518 14.55 -6.56 19.53
C PRO A 518 15.72 -5.60 19.77
N THR A 519 16.31 -5.64 20.96
CA THR A 519 17.42 -4.76 21.38
C THR A 519 18.71 -4.91 20.57
N ALA A 520 18.85 -5.97 19.79
CA ALA A 520 19.97 -6.14 18.86
C ALA A 520 19.77 -5.41 17.51
N LEU A 521 18.54 -4.95 17.22
CA LEU A 521 18.19 -4.21 16.01
C LEU A 521 18.04 -2.70 16.24
N GLN A 522 17.88 -2.24 17.49
CA GLN A 522 17.83 -0.82 17.84
C GLN A 522 19.23 -0.18 17.62
N ASP A 523 19.31 0.88 16.81
CA ASP A 523 20.55 1.56 16.41
C ASP A 523 21.55 0.66 15.64
N TYR A 524 21.03 -0.34 14.90
CA TYR A 524 21.83 -1.27 14.10
C TYR A 524 22.41 -0.63 12.82
N ALA A 525 21.75 0.38 12.26
CA ALA A 525 22.11 1.08 11.04
C ALA A 525 22.93 2.37 11.29
N HIS A 526 23.39 2.62 12.53
CA HIS A 526 24.16 3.81 12.94
C HIS A 526 25.24 4.24 11.95
N ALA A 527 26.04 3.29 11.48
CA ALA A 527 27.14 3.53 10.57
C ALA A 527 26.72 3.95 9.14
N ALA A 528 25.43 3.83 8.79
CA ALA A 528 24.88 4.01 7.45
C ALA A 528 23.84 5.16 7.36
N HIS A 529 23.02 5.42 8.40
CA HIS A 529 22.27 6.68 8.50
C HIS A 529 23.11 7.84 9.04
N GLY A 530 24.06 7.58 9.93
CA GLY A 530 24.83 8.61 10.60
C GLY A 530 24.05 9.25 11.77
N PRO A 531 24.39 10.48 12.17
CA PRO A 531 24.04 11.04 13.48
C PRO A 531 22.54 11.30 13.66
N HIS A 532 22.06 11.13 14.89
CA HIS A 532 20.66 11.33 15.25
C HIS A 532 20.41 12.78 15.66
N CYS A 533 19.16 13.23 15.51
CA CYS A 533 18.77 14.57 15.95
C CYS A 533 18.60 14.68 17.46
N ALA A 534 19.27 15.66 18.06
CA ALA A 534 19.17 16.02 19.48
C ALA A 534 17.88 16.80 19.81
N GLY A 535 16.75 16.41 19.22
CA GLY A 535 15.45 17.07 19.34
C GLY A 535 15.18 18.11 18.25
N ALA A 536 14.13 18.91 18.46
CA ALA A 536 13.55 19.84 17.50
C ALA A 536 14.36 21.14 17.31
N TRP A 537 14.35 21.69 16.08
CA TRP A 537 14.91 23.00 15.73
C TRP A 537 14.00 24.12 16.22
N THR A 538 14.57 25.02 17.03
CA THR A 538 13.89 26.21 17.57
C THR A 538 14.58 27.52 17.17
N GLY A 539 15.56 27.45 16.25
CA GLY A 539 16.33 28.60 15.79
C GLY A 539 15.60 29.44 14.73
N PRO A 540 16.03 30.69 14.49
CA PRO A 540 15.46 31.54 13.44
C PRO A 540 16.06 31.21 12.05
N PRO A 541 15.25 31.15 10.97
CA PRO A 541 13.80 31.16 10.99
C PRO A 541 13.26 29.82 11.54
N THR A 542 12.14 29.89 12.26
CA THR A 542 11.44 28.72 12.79
C THR A 542 10.93 27.80 11.68
N ASP A 543 10.64 28.40 10.53
CA ASP A 543 10.13 27.75 9.32
C ASP A 543 11.13 27.98 8.18
N ASN A 544 11.47 26.91 7.45
CA ASN A 544 12.42 26.92 6.32
C ASN A 544 13.82 27.50 6.65
N PRO A 545 14.59 26.88 7.57
CA PRO A 545 16.01 27.16 7.69
C PRO A 545 16.74 26.82 6.39
N THR A 546 17.84 27.53 6.10
CA THR A 546 18.70 27.17 4.96
C THR A 546 19.44 25.85 5.22
N ALA A 547 19.85 25.17 4.15
CA ALA A 547 20.71 23.98 4.22
C ALA A 547 21.96 24.19 5.12
N ALA A 548 22.56 25.39 5.11
CA ALA A 548 23.70 25.72 5.96
C ALA A 548 23.32 25.82 7.46
N GLN A 549 22.15 26.35 7.80
CA GLN A 549 21.64 26.39 9.18
C GLN A 549 21.29 24.98 9.67
N TYR A 550 20.66 24.16 8.82
CA TYR A 550 20.35 22.76 9.14
C TYR A 550 21.60 21.92 9.40
N LEU A 551 22.67 22.09 8.60
CA LEU A 551 23.94 21.39 8.80
C LEU A 551 24.76 21.90 10.00
N ALA A 552 24.51 23.13 10.47
CA ALA A 552 25.23 23.74 11.60
C ALA A 552 24.67 23.36 12.99
N THR A 553 23.65 22.50 13.06
CA THR A 553 22.97 22.12 14.31
C THR A 553 22.86 20.60 14.46
N THR A 554 22.75 20.13 15.70
CA THR A 554 22.39 18.75 16.03
C THR A 554 20.88 18.47 16.02
N THR A 555 20.02 19.48 15.88
CA THR A 555 18.54 19.33 15.91
C THR A 555 17.90 19.10 14.54
N CYS A 556 16.71 18.50 14.50
CA CYS A 556 15.92 18.24 13.27
C CYS A 556 14.91 19.35 12.98
N PHE A 557 14.40 19.40 11.74
CA PHE A 557 13.45 20.43 11.33
C PHE A 557 12.02 19.88 11.33
N GLU A 558 11.14 20.48 12.13
CA GLU A 558 9.83 19.91 12.47
C GLU A 558 8.63 20.59 11.76
N SER A 559 8.85 21.48 10.78
CA SER A 559 7.76 22.27 10.16
C SER A 559 7.31 21.70 8.81
N SER A 560 6.01 21.75 8.55
CA SER A 560 5.30 21.07 7.45
C SER A 560 5.67 21.55 6.04
N HIS A 561 6.51 22.58 5.91
CA HIS A 561 7.01 23.10 4.64
C HIS A 561 8.54 23.11 4.67
N ASN A 562 9.18 22.33 3.78
CA ASN A 562 10.65 22.25 3.72
C ASN A 562 11.15 22.36 2.28
N SER A 563 11.99 23.37 2.05
CA SER A 563 12.64 23.68 0.77
C SER A 563 14.08 23.14 0.67
N ILE A 564 14.60 22.49 1.71
CA ILE A 564 15.92 21.85 1.71
C ILE A 564 15.89 20.59 0.82
N ALA A 565 16.95 20.39 0.03
CA ALA A 565 17.09 19.21 -0.82
C ALA A 565 17.22 17.91 0.01
N PRO A 566 16.59 16.78 -0.38
CA PRO A 566 16.63 15.52 0.37
C PRO A 566 18.03 15.03 0.76
N ALA A 567 19.05 15.24 -0.09
CA ALA A 567 20.43 14.86 0.19
C ALA A 567 21.07 15.62 1.38
N VAL A 568 20.54 16.78 1.75
CA VAL A 568 20.95 17.52 2.97
C VAL A 568 20.14 17.09 4.18
N LEU A 569 18.87 16.71 4.01
CA LEU A 569 18.04 16.19 5.10
C LEU A 569 18.58 14.83 5.57
N LEU A 570 18.94 13.95 4.64
CA LEU A 570 19.47 12.61 4.89
C LEU A 570 20.87 12.55 5.58
N THR A 571 21.45 13.69 5.99
CA THR A 571 22.70 13.72 6.77
C THR A 571 22.51 13.43 8.26
N LYS A 572 21.26 13.41 8.73
CA LYS A 572 20.81 13.04 10.07
C LYS A 572 19.33 12.65 10.01
N HIS A 573 18.70 12.26 11.11
CA HIS A 573 17.25 12.04 11.13
C HIS A 573 16.63 12.21 12.52
N ALA A 574 15.32 12.43 12.53
CA ALA A 574 14.51 12.46 13.73
C ALA A 574 14.24 11.03 14.23
N VAL A 575 14.01 10.92 15.54
CA VAL A 575 13.47 9.71 16.16
C VAL A 575 12.05 9.40 15.69
N ASP A 576 11.65 8.14 15.80
CA ASP A 576 10.24 7.71 15.76
C ASP A 576 9.41 8.53 16.79
N TYR A 577 8.17 8.88 16.42
CA TYR A 577 7.54 10.20 16.65
C TYR A 577 7.17 10.57 18.11
N GLN A 578 6.83 11.85 18.36
CA GLN A 578 6.42 12.39 19.66
C GLN A 578 5.00 11.98 20.10
N ASN A 579 4.73 12.01 21.41
CA ASN A 579 3.39 11.76 21.96
C ASN A 579 2.36 12.82 21.52
N SER A 580 1.10 12.38 21.37
CA SER A 580 -0.02 13.19 20.89
C SER A 580 -0.52 14.29 21.84
N ASP A 581 0.08 14.42 23.03
CA ASP A 581 -0.17 15.51 23.99
C ASP A 581 0.87 16.64 23.93
N GLY A 582 1.87 16.53 23.04
CA GLY A 582 2.96 17.50 22.89
C GLY A 582 4.03 17.43 24.00
N THR A 583 4.04 16.38 24.83
CA THR A 583 5.05 16.21 25.87
C THR A 583 6.28 15.44 25.38
N THR A 584 7.47 16.00 25.64
CA THR A 584 8.75 15.39 25.26
C THR A 584 9.15 14.28 26.24
N TYR A 585 8.66 13.06 25.98
CA TYR A 585 9.09 11.84 26.66
C TYR A 585 9.38 10.73 25.64
N GLY A 586 10.46 9.95 25.74
CA GLY A 586 11.49 9.99 26.78
C GLY A 586 12.47 11.18 26.70
N THR A 587 13.41 11.23 27.65
CA THR A 587 14.64 12.01 27.47
C THR A 587 15.48 11.36 26.37
N LEU A 588 16.16 12.17 25.56
CA LEU A 588 17.16 11.75 24.55
C LEU A 588 18.46 11.19 25.20
N ALA A 589 18.33 10.56 26.37
CA ALA A 589 19.38 9.98 27.19
C ALA A 589 19.30 8.44 27.25
N SER A 590 18.28 7.83 26.63
CA SER A 590 18.27 6.40 26.28
C SER A 590 18.50 6.28 24.77
N PRO A 591 19.74 6.05 24.30
CA PRO A 591 20.11 6.13 22.88
C PRO A 591 19.70 4.88 22.08
N SER A 592 18.52 4.30 22.34
CA SER A 592 18.25 2.90 21.96
C SER A 592 16.77 2.48 21.90
N ILE A 593 15.80 3.40 21.72
CA ILE A 593 14.36 3.03 21.76
C ILE A 593 13.55 3.54 20.56
N ASN A 594 13.87 4.72 20.00
CA ASN A 594 13.07 5.38 18.95
C ASN A 594 13.83 5.51 17.61
N HIS A 595 14.63 4.50 17.26
CA HIS A 595 15.15 4.28 15.91
C HIS A 595 14.89 2.81 15.62
N THR A 596 14.05 2.52 14.61
CA THR A 596 13.54 1.17 14.42
C THR A 596 13.19 0.80 12.96
N VAL A 597 12.52 1.65 12.19
CA VAL A 597 12.03 1.25 10.85
C VAL A 597 13.15 1.19 9.81
N ASP A 598 14.09 2.13 9.79
CA ASP A 598 15.24 2.11 8.88
C ASP A 598 16.34 1.15 9.35
N ASP A 599 16.49 0.97 10.66
CA ASP A 599 17.24 -0.13 11.29
C ASP A 599 16.79 -1.52 10.81
N VAL A 600 15.48 -1.80 10.91
CA VAL A 600 14.87 -3.06 10.47
C VAL A 600 14.97 -3.21 8.95
N ALA A 601 14.84 -2.13 8.19
CA ALA A 601 15.03 -2.13 6.74
C ALA A 601 16.49 -2.46 6.37
N TYR A 602 17.47 -1.87 7.05
CA TYR A 602 18.90 -2.14 6.88
C TYR A 602 19.22 -3.60 7.20
N TRP A 603 18.77 -4.10 8.36
CA TRP A 603 18.93 -5.49 8.75
C TRP A 603 18.39 -6.46 7.69
N GLY A 604 17.17 -6.21 7.21
CA GLY A 604 16.54 -6.98 6.14
C GLY A 604 17.23 -6.86 4.77
N HIS A 605 18.06 -5.84 4.56
CA HIS A 605 18.78 -5.60 3.30
C HIS A 605 20.18 -6.23 3.29
N VAL A 606 20.94 -6.11 4.40
CA VAL A 606 22.38 -6.48 4.45
C VAL A 606 22.67 -7.85 5.06
N ASN A 607 21.67 -8.54 5.63
CA ASN A 607 21.83 -9.89 6.17
C ASN A 607 21.12 -10.94 5.30
N ASP A 608 21.71 -12.13 5.18
CA ASP A 608 21.03 -13.26 4.55
C ASP A 608 20.00 -13.85 5.51
N LEU A 609 18.72 -13.69 5.15
CA LEU A 609 17.55 -14.07 5.91
C LEU A 609 17.25 -15.58 5.86
N ARG A 610 17.94 -16.36 5.02
CA ARG A 610 17.71 -17.80 4.84
C ARG A 610 19.01 -18.59 4.97
N GLN A 611 19.73 -18.33 6.05
CA GLN A 611 20.82 -19.16 6.55
C GLN A 611 20.43 -19.85 7.87
N ALA A 612 21.19 -20.88 8.28
CA ALA A 612 20.94 -21.70 9.47
C ALA A 612 20.69 -20.92 10.78
N THR A 613 21.35 -19.77 10.96
CA THR A 613 21.12 -18.85 12.07
C THR A 613 21.02 -17.43 11.52
N VAL A 614 19.83 -16.82 11.59
CA VAL A 614 19.62 -15.48 11.03
C VAL A 614 20.41 -14.45 11.86
N PRO A 615 21.30 -13.64 11.26
CA PRO A 615 22.20 -12.77 12.00
C PRO A 615 21.49 -11.70 12.81
N VAL A 616 22.21 -11.17 13.81
CA VAL A 616 21.78 -10.12 14.76
C VAL A 616 20.67 -10.59 15.73
N VAL A 617 19.60 -11.19 15.21
CA VAL A 617 18.53 -11.81 16.01
C VAL A 617 18.94 -13.17 16.61
N ASN A 618 19.90 -13.86 15.97
CA ASN A 618 20.46 -15.15 16.40
C ASN A 618 19.43 -16.31 16.50
N GLU A 619 18.37 -16.25 15.70
CA GLU A 619 17.33 -17.29 15.64
C GLU A 619 17.66 -18.36 14.59
N ALA A 620 17.24 -19.60 14.87
CA ALA A 620 17.39 -20.71 13.92
C ALA A 620 16.53 -20.46 12.66
N GLY A 621 17.19 -20.30 11.52
CA GLY A 621 16.58 -20.09 10.22
C GLY A 621 16.50 -21.36 9.38
N HIS A 622 16.24 -21.18 8.07
CA HIS A 622 16.06 -22.28 7.13
C HIS A 622 16.90 -22.05 5.87
N ASP A 623 18.05 -22.74 5.81
CA ASP A 623 19.05 -22.66 4.73
C ASP A 623 18.43 -22.75 3.33
N LEU A 624 18.55 -21.68 2.56
CA LEU A 624 18.21 -21.59 1.14
C LEU A 624 19.43 -21.03 0.39
N PRO A 625 20.12 -21.80 -0.46
CA PRO A 625 21.42 -21.37 -1.01
C PRO A 625 21.40 -20.06 -1.79
N GLY A 626 22.25 -19.10 -1.37
CA GLY A 626 22.41 -17.80 -2.00
C GLY A 626 21.67 -16.70 -1.24
N PHE A 627 22.30 -15.52 -1.15
CA PHE A 627 21.94 -14.42 -0.27
C PHE A 627 20.47 -13.95 -0.44
N GLN A 628 19.62 -14.24 0.55
CA GLN A 628 18.21 -13.85 0.54
C GLN A 628 18.00 -12.56 1.37
N SER A 629 17.73 -11.44 0.72
CA SER A 629 17.41 -10.18 1.42
C SER A 629 16.17 -9.48 0.85
N VAL A 630 15.81 -8.35 1.45
CA VAL A 630 14.70 -7.47 1.07
C VAL A 630 15.25 -6.13 0.58
N THR A 631 14.58 -5.54 -0.40
CA THR A 631 14.77 -4.14 -0.82
C THR A 631 13.46 -3.40 -0.60
N VAL A 632 13.51 -2.34 0.21
CA VAL A 632 12.35 -1.55 0.62
C VAL A 632 12.19 -0.32 -0.28
N TYR A 633 11.02 -0.18 -0.89
CA TYR A 633 10.64 0.93 -1.76
C TYR A 633 9.40 1.64 -1.18
N PRO A 634 9.58 2.69 -0.37
CA PRO A 634 8.46 3.48 0.13
C PRO A 634 7.93 4.45 -0.92
N MET A 635 6.62 4.46 -1.07
CA MET A 635 5.82 5.31 -1.95
C MET A 635 5.00 6.28 -1.10
N PHE A 636 5.69 7.29 -0.56
CA PHE A 636 5.09 8.37 0.22
C PHE A 636 4.38 9.36 -0.71
N ALA A 637 3.05 9.29 -0.75
CA ALA A 637 2.22 10.15 -1.61
C ALA A 637 1.57 11.33 -0.86
N PHE A 638 1.18 11.09 0.39
CA PHE A 638 0.56 12.07 1.29
C PHE A 638 1.11 11.86 2.72
N GLY A 639 0.61 12.60 3.71
CA GLY A 639 1.16 12.63 5.07
C GLY A 639 1.97 13.90 5.38
N ASN A 640 2.71 13.91 6.50
CA ASN A 640 3.52 15.04 6.97
C ASN A 640 5.02 14.87 6.66
N ILE A 641 5.85 15.86 7.02
CA ILE A 641 7.28 15.79 6.72
C ILE A 641 8.04 14.74 7.53
N HIS A 642 7.62 14.45 8.76
CA HIS A 642 8.33 13.50 9.63
C HIS A 642 8.26 12.09 9.02
N GLY A 643 7.08 11.65 8.57
CA GLY A 643 6.92 10.41 7.80
C GLY A 643 7.72 10.41 6.48
N ARG A 644 7.74 11.55 5.77
CA ARG A 644 8.55 11.69 4.54
C ARG A 644 10.05 11.50 4.79
N GLU A 645 10.61 12.13 5.82
CA GLU A 645 12.05 12.05 6.11
C GLU A 645 12.44 10.68 6.69
N LEU A 646 11.59 10.09 7.55
CA LEU A 646 11.73 8.73 8.06
C LEU A 646 11.71 7.68 6.93
N LEU A 647 10.75 7.77 6.01
CA LEU A 647 10.69 6.87 4.86
C LEU A 647 11.81 7.13 3.84
N MET A 648 12.37 8.34 3.77
CA MET A 648 13.58 8.58 2.96
C MET A 648 14.83 7.90 3.55
N GLN A 649 15.02 7.86 4.88
CA GLN A 649 16.07 7.04 5.48
C GLN A 649 15.76 5.54 5.30
N THR A 650 14.52 5.12 5.52
CA THR A 650 14.07 3.72 5.31
C THR A 650 14.36 3.25 3.88
N ALA A 651 14.13 4.09 2.87
CA ALA A 651 14.48 3.81 1.48
C ALA A 651 16.00 3.63 1.28
N LYS A 652 16.79 4.57 1.82
CA LYS A 652 18.25 4.56 1.74
C LYS A 652 18.80 3.28 2.36
N GLN A 653 18.58 3.07 3.66
CA GLN A 653 19.15 1.92 4.36
C GLN A 653 18.58 0.57 3.88
N GLY A 654 17.29 0.56 3.52
CA GLY A 654 16.61 -0.61 3.01
C GLY A 654 16.79 -0.91 1.53
N GLY A 655 17.57 -0.12 0.75
CA GLY A 655 17.61 -0.36 -0.70
C GLY A 655 18.49 0.51 -1.61
N PHE A 656 19.14 1.58 -1.13
CA PHE A 656 20.00 2.43 -1.95
C PHE A 656 21.36 2.71 -1.28
N ASN A 657 22.43 2.13 -1.85
CA ASN A 657 23.83 2.40 -1.49
C ASN A 657 24.25 3.86 -1.78
#